data_AF-A0A4R3LIT1-F1
#
_entry.id   AF-A0A4R3LIT1-F1
#
_cell.length_a   1.000
_cell.length_b   1.000
_cell.length_c   1.000
_cell.angle_alpha   90.00
_cell.angle_beta   90.00
_cell.angle_gamma   90.00
#
_symmetry.space_group_name_H-M   'P 1'
#
loop_
_entity.id
_entity.type
_entity.pdbx_description
1 polymer ?
#
loop_
_entity_poly.entity_id
_entity_poly.type
_entity_poly.pdbx_seq_one_letter_code
_entity_poly.pdbx_strand_id
1 'polypeptide(L)'
;MLQSIRNKASSWFALVILFMALFSLTFFGITDYFTTSVDTYVAKVGGREIDQSQFREEYQQWRENMRSRLGDSYDPRLFEQPGLRRQLLDQMVDRAVLHEANERMDIVVPASRVRSEIMAVPAFQMNGRYSAEAYRAFLAARRMSAAELDRRISEDVGAQILPAAVMGSAVVTDGEVDAYLRISEQTRDFRFVTVNAPGEPVSEDVSDEELQRFFDEHVDEFMNPETVSVEYVELDAASISLPEADDDALRAHYEAEIERFSTPEERLASHILIQPDGDDADAQRAALARAEEVLAQARADGADFAALAREHTRDLGSREKGGDLGWLGRGVTDPAFEEVLFSMEPGTISEPVLGVDGYHLIQLREVRAATQTPFEEVREQLVSEYANVERERLFNERMGELTDLVFAEPGSLAPTAEALNLEIKQAGPFSRMAGEGPFAVPSVRDAAFADEVLREGAVSEPVQVGPNHVVAMRVTDHVAAAPKPLAEVADSIRSRVIAQRRADALRERAQGLFASLEGGRALDEIASELEAEVESAEGVTRAALMPDSRLVGEVFRLRRPDGEVPTRARVQYGDAWALVELSAVKDGDPATVDAARRDQVRNELQQRLGMGEAQALLAALRAQTRIVIAEERLEQQ
;
A
#
# COMPACT_ATOMS: atom_id res chain seq x y z
N MET A 1 54.12 -36.06 41.05
CA MET A 1 53.66 -34.82 40.38
C MET A 1 52.40 -34.21 41.02
N LEU A 2 51.34 -34.99 41.27
CA LEU A 2 50.09 -34.47 41.87
C LEU A 2 50.21 -33.93 43.31
N GLN A 3 51.14 -34.45 44.14
CA GLN A 3 51.41 -33.91 45.49
C GLN A 3 52.19 -32.57 45.48
N SER A 4 53.01 -32.31 44.45
CA SER A 4 53.75 -31.04 44.33
C SER A 4 52.86 -29.87 43.91
N ILE A 5 51.74 -30.15 43.24
CA ILE A 5 50.71 -29.16 42.90
C ILE A 5 49.88 -28.81 44.14
N ARG A 6 49.56 -29.81 44.99
CA ARG A 6 48.79 -29.60 46.23
C ARG A 6 49.54 -28.74 47.26
N ASN A 7 50.86 -28.86 47.37
CA ASN A 7 51.67 -28.05 48.28
C ASN A 7 52.04 -26.65 47.76
N LYS A 8 51.79 -26.34 46.47
CA LYS A 8 51.90 -24.97 45.93
C LYS A 8 50.55 -24.23 45.90
N ALA A 9 49.44 -24.96 45.95
CA ALA A 9 48.08 -24.38 46.00
C ALA A 9 47.69 -23.81 47.38
N SER A 10 48.44 -24.11 48.46
CA SER A 10 48.21 -23.53 49.79
C SER A 10 49.06 -22.30 50.10
N SER A 11 49.79 -21.77 49.12
CA SER A 11 50.53 -20.52 49.28
C SER A 11 49.58 -19.34 49.08
N TRP A 12 49.60 -18.37 50.00
CA TRP A 12 48.89 -17.10 49.88
C TRP A 12 49.10 -16.43 48.49
N PHE A 13 50.27 -16.64 47.86
CA PHE A 13 50.55 -16.15 46.50
C PHE A 13 49.68 -16.80 45.41
N ALA A 14 49.34 -18.09 45.53
CA ALA A 14 48.44 -18.75 44.58
C ALA A 14 47.01 -18.22 44.76
N LEU A 15 46.62 -17.88 45.98
CA LEU A 15 45.33 -17.25 46.28
C LEU A 15 45.26 -15.83 45.71
N VAL A 16 46.34 -15.05 45.81
CA VAL A 16 46.42 -13.69 45.23
C VAL A 16 46.40 -13.73 43.71
N ILE A 17 47.11 -14.66 43.07
CA ILE A 17 47.07 -14.81 41.61
C ILE A 17 45.69 -15.29 41.14
N LEU A 18 45.07 -16.21 41.87
CA LEU A 18 43.71 -16.66 41.57
C LEU A 18 42.71 -15.51 41.76
N PHE A 19 42.85 -14.71 42.83
CA PHE A 19 42.00 -13.55 43.06
C PHE A 19 42.25 -12.45 42.03
N MET A 20 43.49 -12.25 41.56
CA MET A 20 43.80 -11.28 40.51
C MET A 20 43.31 -11.74 39.14
N ALA A 21 43.35 -13.04 38.86
CA ALA A 21 42.74 -13.64 37.67
C ALA A 21 41.21 -13.57 37.73
N LEU A 22 40.61 -13.88 38.89
CA LEU A 22 39.16 -13.78 39.10
C LEU A 22 38.69 -12.32 39.03
N PHE A 23 39.47 -11.39 39.62
CA PHE A 23 39.21 -9.95 39.61
C PHE A 23 39.35 -9.37 38.19
N SER A 24 40.36 -9.82 37.44
CA SER A 24 40.51 -9.54 36.01
C SER A 24 39.32 -10.06 35.21
N LEU A 25 38.85 -11.28 35.48
CA LEU A 25 37.69 -11.89 34.80
C LEU A 25 36.36 -11.21 35.17
N THR A 26 36.24 -10.63 36.37
CA THR A 26 35.05 -9.86 36.78
C THR A 26 35.03 -8.42 36.27
N PHE A 27 36.19 -7.79 36.04
CA PHE A 27 36.28 -6.42 35.53
C PHE A 27 36.43 -6.33 34.00
N PHE A 28 36.86 -7.39 33.31
CA PHE A 28 37.04 -7.41 31.85
C PHE A 28 35.98 -8.20 31.06
N GLY A 29 34.91 -8.72 31.69
CA GLY A 29 33.71 -9.20 30.99
C GLY A 29 33.94 -10.39 30.04
N ILE A 30 33.54 -11.59 30.48
CA ILE A 30 33.52 -12.81 29.62
C ILE A 30 32.41 -12.73 28.54
N THR A 31 31.54 -11.73 28.59
CA THR A 31 30.39 -11.59 27.67
C THR A 31 30.75 -11.26 26.23
N ASP A 32 31.96 -10.74 25.96
CA ASP A 32 32.36 -10.30 24.60
C ASP A 32 33.23 -11.30 23.81
N TYR A 33 33.68 -12.40 24.41
CA TYR A 33 34.63 -13.32 23.74
C TYR A 33 33.99 -14.56 23.10
N PHE A 34 32.68 -14.79 23.30
CA PHE A 34 31.95 -15.96 22.77
C PHE A 34 30.73 -15.61 21.91
N THR A 35 30.47 -14.33 21.66
CA THR A 35 29.56 -13.93 20.59
C THR A 35 30.39 -13.74 19.33
N THR A 36 30.39 -14.76 18.46
CA THR A 36 30.55 -14.46 17.04
C THR A 36 29.41 -13.51 16.70
N SER A 37 29.65 -12.20 16.63
CA SER A 37 28.69 -11.26 16.08
C SER A 37 28.56 -11.62 14.61
N VAL A 38 27.61 -12.52 14.32
CA VAL A 38 27.16 -12.71 12.96
C VAL A 38 26.50 -11.38 12.62
N ASP A 39 27.15 -10.56 11.80
CA ASP A 39 26.57 -9.30 11.34
C ASP A 39 25.15 -9.58 10.82
N THR A 40 24.12 -9.08 11.53
CA THR A 40 22.70 -9.30 11.22
C THR A 40 22.11 -8.24 10.30
N TYR A 41 22.90 -7.25 9.91
CA TYR A 41 22.41 -6.15 9.06
C TYR A 41 22.27 -6.58 7.60
N VAL A 42 21.21 -6.08 6.96
CA VAL A 42 21.04 -6.08 5.50
C VAL A 42 21.63 -4.82 4.86
N ALA A 43 21.69 -3.72 5.61
CA ALA A 43 22.39 -2.51 5.19
C ALA A 43 22.93 -1.73 6.40
N LYS A 44 24.03 -1.01 6.18
CA LYS A 44 24.65 -0.09 7.13
C LYS A 44 24.76 1.27 6.50
N VAL A 45 24.23 2.28 7.18
CA VAL A 45 24.13 3.67 6.72
C VAL A 45 24.81 4.56 7.75
N GLY A 46 26.06 4.92 7.47
CA GLY A 46 26.91 5.65 8.41
C GLY A 46 27.09 4.87 9.72
N GLY A 47 26.56 5.42 10.81
CA GLY A 47 26.54 4.80 12.14
C GLY A 47 25.33 3.89 12.43
N ARG A 48 24.32 3.87 11.55
CA ARG A 48 23.07 3.12 11.74
C ARG A 48 23.09 1.80 10.96
N GLU A 49 22.52 0.76 11.55
CA GLU A 49 22.36 -0.56 10.91
C GLU A 49 20.87 -0.83 10.70
N ILE A 50 20.54 -1.42 9.56
CA ILE A 50 19.23 -1.95 9.24
C ILE A 50 19.33 -3.46 9.37
N ASP A 51 18.76 -4.00 10.44
CA ASP A 51 18.80 -5.43 10.74
C ASP A 51 17.89 -6.25 9.82
N GLN A 52 18.24 -7.52 9.65
CA GLN A 52 17.45 -8.45 8.85
C GLN A 52 16.05 -8.69 9.42
N SER A 53 15.88 -8.64 10.75
CA SER A 53 14.56 -8.71 11.40
C SER A 53 13.72 -7.48 11.06
N GLN A 54 14.31 -6.29 11.15
CA GLN A 54 13.64 -5.02 10.82
C GLN A 54 13.18 -5.00 9.35
N PHE A 55 14.07 -5.36 8.42
CA PHE A 55 13.71 -5.43 7.00
C PHE A 55 12.56 -6.42 6.75
N ARG A 56 12.61 -7.59 7.39
CA ARG A 56 11.55 -8.61 7.27
C ARG A 56 10.21 -8.09 7.79
N GLU A 57 10.21 -7.42 8.94
CA GLU A 57 9.01 -6.81 9.51
C GLU A 57 8.42 -5.75 8.59
N GLU A 58 9.23 -4.81 8.08
CA GLU A 58 8.77 -3.77 7.16
C GLU A 58 8.24 -4.37 5.84
N TYR A 59 8.92 -5.39 5.31
CA TYR A 59 8.50 -6.05 4.08
C TYR A 59 7.16 -6.78 4.23
N GLN A 60 6.94 -7.48 5.35
CA GLN A 60 5.64 -8.12 5.61
C GLN A 60 4.52 -7.09 5.80
N GLN A 61 4.78 -5.99 6.51
CA GLN A 61 3.81 -4.90 6.65
C GLN A 61 3.47 -4.25 5.31
N TRP A 62 4.49 -4.05 4.46
CA TRP A 62 4.31 -3.50 3.12
C TRP A 62 3.46 -4.42 2.23
N ARG A 63 3.71 -5.73 2.25
CA ARG A 63 2.89 -6.73 1.54
C ARG A 63 1.45 -6.74 2.03
N GLU A 64 1.24 -6.73 3.35
CA GLU A 64 -0.11 -6.74 3.91
C GLU A 64 -0.91 -5.48 3.52
N ASN A 65 -0.26 -4.32 3.55
CA ASN A 65 -0.85 -3.06 3.10
C ASN A 65 -1.19 -3.09 1.61
N MET A 66 -0.31 -3.65 0.77
CA MET A 66 -0.57 -3.81 -0.67
C MET A 66 -1.71 -4.81 -0.93
N ARG A 67 -1.76 -5.92 -0.20
CA ARG A 67 -2.86 -6.89 -0.25
C ARG A 67 -4.20 -6.24 0.08
N SER A 68 -4.25 -5.44 1.15
CA SER A 68 -5.45 -4.69 1.54
C SER A 68 -5.89 -3.67 0.49
N ARG A 69 -4.95 -3.02 -0.22
CA ARG A 69 -5.26 -2.02 -1.25
C ARG A 69 -5.65 -2.61 -2.61
N LEU A 70 -5.00 -3.70 -3.03
CA LEU A 70 -5.20 -4.29 -4.35
C LEU A 70 -6.33 -5.33 -4.38
N GLY A 71 -6.71 -5.88 -3.22
CA GLY A 71 -7.78 -6.87 -3.11
C GLY A 71 -7.56 -8.03 -4.09
N ASP A 72 -8.56 -8.29 -4.94
CA ASP A 72 -8.55 -9.38 -5.93
C ASP A 72 -7.47 -9.23 -7.02
N SER A 73 -6.90 -8.02 -7.19
CA SER A 73 -5.79 -7.79 -8.14
C SER A 73 -4.40 -8.04 -7.53
N TYR A 74 -4.32 -8.53 -6.29
CA TYR A 74 -3.05 -8.86 -5.65
C TYR A 74 -2.45 -10.14 -6.23
N ASP A 75 -1.35 -10.03 -6.98
CA ASP A 75 -0.54 -11.18 -7.42
C ASP A 75 0.68 -11.35 -6.48
N PRO A 76 0.73 -12.40 -5.64
CA PRO A 76 1.83 -12.66 -4.73
C PRO A 76 3.21 -12.75 -5.41
N ARG A 77 3.26 -13.24 -6.67
CA ARG A 77 4.50 -13.47 -7.42
C ARG A 77 5.22 -12.19 -7.77
N LEU A 78 4.48 -11.08 -7.95
CA LEU A 78 5.08 -9.77 -8.16
C LEU A 78 5.94 -9.38 -6.95
N PHE A 79 5.44 -9.64 -5.75
CA PHE A 79 6.07 -9.23 -4.50
C PHE A 79 7.32 -10.05 -4.17
N GLU A 80 7.42 -11.28 -4.68
CA GLU A 80 8.58 -12.16 -4.51
C GLU A 80 9.78 -11.79 -5.39
N GLN A 81 9.61 -10.87 -6.35
CA GLN A 81 10.69 -10.43 -7.23
C GLN A 81 11.82 -9.74 -6.44
N PRO A 82 13.09 -10.10 -6.68
CA PRO A 82 14.25 -9.48 -6.01
C PRO A 82 14.29 -7.96 -6.16
N GLY A 83 13.84 -7.43 -7.31
CA GLY A 83 13.80 -5.99 -7.59
C GLY A 83 12.92 -5.20 -6.61
N LEU A 84 11.78 -5.75 -6.18
CA LEU A 84 10.89 -5.06 -5.22
C LEU A 84 11.46 -5.08 -3.80
N ARG A 85 12.05 -6.20 -3.38
CA ARG A 85 12.77 -6.27 -2.09
C ARG A 85 13.88 -5.24 -2.03
N ARG A 86 14.64 -5.11 -3.13
CA ARG A 86 15.68 -4.09 -3.25
C ARG A 86 15.11 -2.68 -3.17
N GLN A 87 14.02 -2.40 -3.87
CA GLN A 87 13.37 -1.09 -3.82
C GLN A 87 12.93 -0.71 -2.39
N LEU A 88 12.37 -1.64 -1.63
CA LEU A 88 12.02 -1.39 -0.23
C LEU A 88 13.28 -1.12 0.62
N LEU A 89 14.35 -1.91 0.44
CA LEU A 89 15.61 -1.68 1.14
C LEU A 89 16.17 -0.28 0.83
N ASP A 90 16.15 0.13 -0.44
CA ASP A 90 16.62 1.45 -0.84
C ASP A 90 15.81 2.57 -0.17
N GLN A 91 14.49 2.40 0.02
CA GLN A 91 13.65 3.33 0.79
C GLN A 91 14.00 3.38 2.28
N MET A 92 14.35 2.23 2.89
CA MET A 92 14.81 2.20 4.28
C MET A 92 16.18 2.87 4.43
N VAL A 93 17.08 2.65 3.46
CA VAL A 93 18.38 3.34 3.39
C VAL A 93 18.20 4.84 3.26
N ASP A 94 17.28 5.30 2.39
CA ASP A 94 16.97 6.74 2.24
C ASP A 94 16.50 7.38 3.55
N ARG A 95 15.58 6.71 4.27
CA ARG A 95 15.13 7.14 5.59
C ARG A 95 16.31 7.22 6.57
N ALA A 96 17.17 6.20 6.61
CA ALA A 96 18.34 6.19 7.49
C ALA A 96 19.35 7.31 7.15
N VAL A 97 19.55 7.62 5.87
CA VAL A 97 20.41 8.73 5.42
C VAL A 97 19.85 10.08 5.89
N LEU A 98 18.54 10.28 5.77
CA LEU A 98 17.88 11.50 6.24
C LEU A 98 17.94 11.64 7.76
N HIS A 99 17.85 10.52 8.49
CA HIS A 99 18.07 10.53 9.94
C HIS A 99 19.47 10.96 10.33
N GLU A 100 20.49 10.39 9.70
CA GLU A 100 21.87 10.78 9.98
C GLU A 100 22.12 12.25 9.64
N ALA A 101 21.51 12.75 8.56
CA ALA A 101 21.57 14.16 8.21
C ALA A 101 20.91 15.05 9.27
N ASN A 102 19.72 14.68 9.76
CA ASN A 102 19.02 15.41 10.83
C ASN A 102 19.85 15.46 12.12
N GLU A 103 20.46 14.34 12.52
CA GLU A 103 21.32 14.28 13.71
C GLU A 103 22.54 15.19 13.57
N ARG A 104 23.18 15.23 12.39
CA ARG A 104 24.31 16.12 12.12
C ARG A 104 23.94 17.61 12.12
N MET A 105 22.67 17.92 11.84
CA MET A 105 22.15 19.29 11.76
C MET A 105 21.39 19.71 13.03
N ASP A 106 21.40 18.90 14.09
CA ASP A 106 20.65 19.11 15.33
C ASP A 106 19.14 19.34 15.10
N ILE A 107 18.57 18.69 14.08
CA ILE A 107 17.15 18.74 13.77
C ILE A 107 16.41 17.72 14.63
N VAL A 108 15.50 18.20 15.48
CA VAL A 108 14.74 17.36 16.43
C VAL A 108 13.25 17.50 16.17
N VAL A 109 12.52 16.37 16.22
CA VAL A 109 11.05 16.36 16.18
C VAL A 109 10.50 16.67 17.59
N PRO A 110 9.73 17.76 17.77
CA PRO A 110 9.13 18.06 19.07
C PRO A 110 8.13 16.97 19.49
N ALA A 111 8.09 16.63 20.78
CA ALA A 111 7.14 15.65 21.32
C ALA A 111 5.66 16.03 21.05
N SER A 112 5.35 17.31 20.95
CA SER A 112 4.02 17.80 20.56
C SER A 112 3.65 17.42 19.13
N ARG A 113 4.62 17.40 18.20
CA ARG A 113 4.41 16.95 16.82
C ARG A 113 4.13 15.46 16.78
N VAL A 114 4.96 14.64 17.44
CA VAL A 114 4.75 13.19 17.55
C VAL A 114 3.35 12.87 18.10
N ARG A 115 2.93 13.57 19.17
CA ARG A 115 1.58 13.43 19.73
C ARG A 115 0.49 13.76 18.72
N SER A 116 0.64 14.85 17.96
CA SER A 116 -0.37 15.22 16.95
C SER A 116 -0.48 14.19 15.83
N GLU A 117 0.63 13.57 15.43
CA GLU A 117 0.63 12.50 14.43
C GLU A 117 -0.06 11.24 14.96
N ILE A 118 0.23 10.83 16.21
CA ILE A 118 -0.47 9.72 16.88
C ILE A 118 -1.98 9.97 16.88
N MET A 119 -2.42 11.16 17.27
CA MET A 119 -3.85 11.51 17.33
C MET A 119 -4.53 11.46 15.94
N ALA A 120 -3.76 11.65 14.87
CA ALA A 120 -4.23 11.62 13.49
C ALA A 120 -4.30 10.21 12.87
N VAL A 121 -3.69 9.19 13.50
CA VAL A 121 -3.71 7.81 12.99
C VAL A 121 -5.15 7.27 13.00
N PRO A 122 -5.73 6.87 11.85
CA PRO A 122 -7.11 6.39 11.79
C PRO A 122 -7.39 5.18 12.68
N ALA A 123 -6.41 4.28 12.83
CA ALA A 123 -6.52 3.11 13.70
C ALA A 123 -6.66 3.47 15.20
N PHE A 124 -6.32 4.70 15.59
CA PHE A 124 -6.47 5.18 16.96
C PHE A 124 -7.71 6.05 17.13
N GLN A 125 -8.60 6.08 16.13
CA GLN A 125 -9.82 6.88 16.16
C GLN A 125 -11.07 6.00 16.23
N MET A 126 -12.02 6.40 17.07
CA MET A 126 -13.38 5.88 17.11
C MET A 126 -14.33 7.02 16.78
N ASN A 127 -15.16 6.85 15.75
CA ASN A 127 -16.05 7.91 15.24
C ASN A 127 -15.31 9.22 14.89
N GLY A 128 -14.09 9.10 14.34
CA GLY A 128 -13.26 10.25 13.93
C GLY A 128 -12.63 11.04 15.07
N ARG A 129 -12.64 10.50 16.31
CA ARG A 129 -11.97 11.10 17.47
C ARG A 129 -11.01 10.09 18.09
N TYR A 130 -9.90 10.58 18.64
CA TYR A 130 -8.92 9.73 19.30
C TYR A 130 -9.55 8.87 20.41
N SER A 131 -9.19 7.59 20.43
CA SER A 131 -9.59 6.59 21.42
C SER A 131 -8.35 5.96 22.05
N ALA A 132 -8.21 6.16 23.37
CA ALA A 132 -7.14 5.55 24.14
C ALA A 132 -7.27 4.01 24.20
N GLU A 133 -8.49 3.48 24.06
CA GLU A 133 -8.74 2.04 23.97
C GLU A 133 -8.22 1.48 22.65
N ALA A 134 -8.58 2.09 21.52
CA ALA A 134 -8.09 1.69 20.20
C ALA A 134 -6.55 1.76 20.12
N TYR A 135 -5.95 2.80 20.71
CA TYR A 135 -4.50 2.93 20.84
C TYR A 135 -3.88 1.77 21.66
N ARG A 136 -4.42 1.46 22.84
CA ARG A 136 -3.93 0.36 23.68
C ARG A 136 -4.10 -1.01 23.01
N ALA A 137 -5.24 -1.25 22.36
CA ALA A 137 -5.49 -2.47 21.61
C ALA A 137 -4.50 -2.64 20.45
N PHE A 138 -4.20 -1.56 19.72
CA PHE A 138 -3.20 -1.58 18.65
C PHE A 138 -1.80 -1.95 19.14
N LEU A 139 -1.36 -1.35 20.25
CA LEU A 139 -0.07 -1.65 20.88
C LEU A 139 -0.01 -3.11 21.36
N ALA A 140 -1.07 -3.58 22.03
CA ALA A 140 -1.17 -4.94 22.53
C ALA A 140 -1.13 -5.98 21.40
N ALA A 141 -1.88 -5.76 20.32
CA ALA A 141 -1.92 -6.65 19.15
C ALA A 141 -0.54 -6.81 18.48
N ARG A 142 0.32 -5.80 18.57
CA ARG A 142 1.67 -5.79 17.98
C ARG A 142 2.80 -6.02 18.99
N ARG A 143 2.47 -6.29 20.26
CA ARG A 143 3.42 -6.39 21.39
C ARG A 143 4.41 -5.21 21.42
N MET A 144 3.90 -4.01 21.08
CA MET A 144 4.69 -2.80 20.92
C MET A 144 4.52 -1.90 22.15
N SER A 145 5.60 -1.26 22.60
CA SER A 145 5.51 -0.27 23.68
C SER A 145 5.15 1.11 23.12
N ALA A 146 4.57 1.98 23.96
CA ALA A 146 4.31 3.37 23.57
C ALA A 146 5.60 4.12 23.19
N ALA A 147 6.69 3.90 23.94
CA ALA A 147 7.98 4.52 23.65
C ALA A 147 8.56 4.07 22.29
N GLU A 148 8.35 2.79 21.94
CA GLU A 148 8.76 2.27 20.63
C GLU A 148 7.94 2.89 19.50
N LEU A 149 6.64 3.04 19.67
CA LEU A 149 5.79 3.71 18.68
C LEU A 149 6.14 5.19 18.55
N ASP A 150 6.34 5.90 19.66
CA ASP A 150 6.77 7.31 19.68
C ASP A 150 8.09 7.49 18.92
N ARG A 151 9.06 6.59 19.14
CA ARG A 151 10.34 6.59 18.43
C ARG A 151 10.16 6.38 16.93
N ARG A 152 9.37 5.39 16.51
CA ARG A 152 9.08 5.11 15.09
C ARG A 152 8.42 6.30 14.41
N ILE A 153 7.40 6.91 15.03
CA ILE A 153 6.71 8.07 14.48
C ILE A 153 7.65 9.29 14.43
N SER A 154 8.45 9.50 15.48
CA SER A 154 9.48 10.54 15.49
C SER A 154 10.48 10.34 14.35
N GLU A 155 10.88 9.08 14.10
CA GLU A 155 11.76 8.75 12.98
C GLU A 155 11.09 9.06 11.63
N ASP A 156 9.90 8.52 11.37
CA ASP A 156 9.19 8.74 10.12
C ASP A 156 8.91 10.22 9.83
N VAL A 157 8.53 11.00 10.85
CA VAL A 157 8.33 12.46 10.74
C VAL A 157 9.67 13.16 10.50
N GLY A 158 10.71 12.77 11.23
CA GLY A 158 12.04 13.35 11.10
C GLY A 158 12.58 13.22 9.68
N ALA A 159 12.46 12.03 9.08
CA ALA A 159 12.89 11.78 7.71
C ALA A 159 12.19 12.70 6.68
N GLN A 160 11.01 13.24 7.01
CA GLN A 160 10.27 14.14 6.11
C GLN A 160 10.68 15.62 6.24
N ILE A 161 11.30 16.03 7.36
CA ILE A 161 11.58 17.44 7.65
C ILE A 161 12.46 18.09 6.57
N LEU A 162 13.63 17.51 6.29
CA LEU A 162 14.57 18.08 5.33
C LEU A 162 14.01 18.12 3.90
N PRO A 163 13.47 17.02 3.34
CA PRO A 163 12.82 17.06 2.03
C PRO A 163 11.68 18.08 1.97
N ALA A 164 10.82 18.15 2.99
CA ALA A 164 9.71 19.10 3.03
C ALA A 164 10.18 20.55 3.12
N ALA A 165 11.22 20.83 3.91
CA ALA A 165 11.81 22.15 4.02
C ALA A 165 12.42 22.62 2.69
N VAL A 166 13.13 21.72 1.99
CA VAL A 166 13.68 22.00 0.64
C VAL A 166 12.55 22.24 -0.35
N MET A 167 11.55 21.35 -0.40
CA MET A 167 10.38 21.52 -1.27
C MET A 167 9.67 22.86 -1.02
N GLY A 168 9.50 23.25 0.24
CA GLY A 168 8.87 24.51 0.61
C GLY A 168 9.73 25.76 0.36
N SER A 169 11.02 25.58 0.11
CA SER A 169 11.96 26.68 -0.21
C SER A 169 12.09 26.96 -1.71
N ALA A 170 11.46 26.13 -2.56
CA ALA A 170 11.51 26.29 -4.01
C ALA A 170 10.87 27.62 -4.45
N VAL A 171 11.67 28.47 -5.09
CA VAL A 171 11.22 29.77 -5.60
C VAL A 171 11.03 29.66 -7.11
N VAL A 172 9.83 29.99 -7.58
CA VAL A 172 9.54 30.15 -9.00
C VAL A 172 9.28 31.62 -9.27
N THR A 173 10.04 32.18 -10.21
CA THR A 173 9.95 33.57 -10.64
C THR A 173 8.78 33.78 -11.59
N ASP A 174 8.28 35.01 -11.69
CA ASP A 174 7.26 35.36 -12.69
C ASP A 174 7.76 35.11 -14.12
N GLY A 175 9.07 35.23 -14.36
CA GLY A 175 9.68 34.91 -15.66
C GLY A 175 9.57 33.43 -16.04
N GLU A 176 9.66 32.52 -15.07
CA GLU A 176 9.48 31.07 -15.28
C GLU A 176 8.00 30.72 -15.50
N VAL A 177 7.10 31.35 -14.73
CA VAL A 177 5.64 31.23 -14.96
C VAL A 177 5.30 31.69 -16.37
N ASP A 178 5.80 32.87 -16.77
CA ASP A 178 5.58 33.40 -18.11
C ASP A 178 6.19 32.52 -19.20
N ALA A 179 7.40 31.98 -18.98
CA ALA A 179 8.04 31.07 -19.93
C ALA A 179 7.24 29.78 -20.10
N TYR A 180 6.74 29.20 -19.00
CA TYR A 180 5.87 28.03 -19.06
C TYR A 180 4.57 28.34 -19.80
N LEU A 181 3.87 29.43 -19.44
CA LEU A 181 2.61 29.83 -20.06
C LEU A 181 2.76 30.09 -21.57
N ARG A 182 3.86 30.72 -22.01
CA ARG A 182 4.15 30.91 -23.44
C ARG A 182 4.18 29.58 -24.21
N ILE A 183 4.66 28.50 -23.57
CA ILE A 183 4.79 27.17 -24.18
C ILE A 183 3.53 26.32 -24.00
N SER A 184 2.92 26.33 -22.81
CA SER A 184 1.75 25.51 -22.48
C SER A 184 0.49 26.01 -23.18
N GLU A 185 0.33 27.33 -23.28
CA GLU A 185 -0.78 28.01 -23.96
C GLU A 185 -0.44 28.35 -25.42
N GLN A 186 0.65 27.76 -25.96
CA GLN A 186 1.00 27.91 -27.37
C GLN A 186 -0.14 27.38 -28.25
N THR A 187 -0.49 28.16 -29.26
CA THR A 187 -1.42 27.75 -30.32
C THR A 187 -0.72 27.66 -31.66
N ARG A 188 -1.26 26.82 -32.55
CA ARG A 188 -0.74 26.64 -33.90
C ARG A 188 -1.85 26.84 -34.92
N ASP A 189 -1.50 27.56 -35.98
CA ASP A 189 -2.33 27.66 -37.17
C ASP A 189 -1.68 26.81 -38.25
N PHE A 190 -2.45 25.88 -38.80
CA PHE A 190 -1.98 25.04 -39.87
C PHE A 190 -3.14 24.69 -40.79
N ARG A 191 -2.80 24.38 -42.03
CA ARG A 191 -3.72 23.77 -42.97
C ARG A 191 -3.19 22.43 -43.43
N PHE A 192 -4.07 21.54 -43.80
CA PHE A 192 -3.68 20.22 -44.26
C PHE A 192 -4.66 19.68 -45.29
N VAL A 193 -4.18 18.72 -46.08
CA VAL A 193 -5.03 17.90 -46.93
C VAL A 193 -4.80 16.43 -46.60
N THR A 194 -5.89 15.69 -46.56
CA THR A 194 -5.88 14.26 -46.26
C THR A 194 -5.69 13.43 -47.52
N VAL A 195 -4.75 12.50 -47.49
CA VAL A 195 -4.51 11.48 -48.51
C VAL A 195 -5.12 10.17 -48.00
N ASN A 196 -6.30 9.82 -48.52
CA ASN A 196 -7.11 8.67 -48.06
C ASN A 196 -7.05 7.43 -48.96
N ALA A 197 -6.45 7.53 -50.15
CA ALA A 197 -6.44 6.45 -51.14
C ALA A 197 -5.08 6.36 -51.86
N PRO A 198 -4.67 5.14 -52.27
CA PRO A 198 -3.45 4.95 -53.05
C PRO A 198 -3.56 5.67 -54.42
N GLY A 199 -2.39 5.93 -55.04
CA GLY A 199 -2.28 6.65 -56.32
C GLY A 199 -3.03 5.95 -57.45
N GLU A 200 -2.81 4.65 -57.51
CA GLU A 200 -3.41 3.71 -58.45
C GLU A 200 -4.03 2.56 -57.64
N PRO A 201 -5.02 1.84 -58.20
CA PRO A 201 -5.53 0.61 -57.60
C PRO A 201 -4.38 -0.38 -57.41
N VAL A 202 -4.21 -0.88 -56.18
CA VAL A 202 -3.24 -1.95 -55.93
C VAL A 202 -3.79 -3.27 -56.45
N SER A 203 -2.92 -4.15 -56.92
CA SER A 203 -3.31 -5.50 -57.32
C SER A 203 -3.89 -6.25 -56.12
N GLU A 204 -5.10 -6.79 -56.29
CA GLU A 204 -5.76 -7.68 -55.33
C GLU A 204 -5.39 -9.15 -55.56
N ASP A 205 -4.70 -9.44 -56.67
CA ASP A 205 -4.19 -10.76 -56.97
C ASP A 205 -2.98 -11.05 -56.07
N VAL A 206 -3.15 -12.01 -55.16
CA VAL A 206 -2.06 -12.54 -54.34
C VAL A 206 -1.79 -13.95 -54.83
N SER A 207 -0.58 -14.15 -55.37
CA SER A 207 -0.14 -15.44 -55.91
C SER A 207 0.12 -16.45 -54.78
N ASP A 208 0.08 -17.74 -55.10
CA ASP A 208 0.37 -18.80 -54.13
C ASP A 208 1.80 -18.69 -53.56
N GLU A 209 2.75 -18.23 -54.39
CA GLU A 209 4.13 -17.95 -53.98
C GLU A 209 4.21 -16.82 -52.94
N GLU A 210 3.37 -15.80 -53.08
CA GLU A 210 3.29 -14.70 -52.11
C GLU A 210 2.60 -15.11 -50.82
N LEU A 211 1.56 -15.93 -50.89
CA LEU A 211 0.91 -16.50 -49.71
C LEU A 211 1.89 -17.38 -48.93
N GLN A 212 2.62 -18.26 -49.63
CA GLN A 212 3.60 -19.15 -49.02
C GLN A 212 4.72 -18.35 -48.37
N ARG A 213 5.29 -17.36 -49.07
CA ARG A 213 6.33 -16.50 -48.51
C ARG A 213 5.85 -15.73 -47.27
N PHE A 214 4.66 -15.13 -47.32
CA PHE A 214 4.12 -14.41 -46.16
C PHE A 214 3.93 -15.36 -44.97
N PHE A 215 3.40 -16.56 -45.21
CA PHE A 215 3.24 -17.58 -44.19
C PHE A 215 4.58 -18.03 -43.60
N ASP A 216 5.59 -18.27 -44.43
CA ASP A 216 6.92 -18.70 -44.00
C ASP A 216 7.64 -17.62 -43.17
N GLU A 217 7.49 -16.34 -43.55
CA GLU A 217 8.08 -15.20 -42.84
C GLU A 217 7.36 -14.88 -41.51
N HIS A 218 6.10 -15.28 -41.36
CA HIS A 218 5.25 -14.96 -40.19
C HIS A 218 4.67 -16.22 -39.53
N VAL A 219 5.36 -17.36 -39.63
CA VAL A 219 4.83 -18.66 -39.19
C VAL A 219 4.40 -18.65 -37.71
N ASP A 220 5.13 -17.91 -36.87
CA ASP A 220 4.87 -17.77 -35.44
C ASP A 220 3.49 -17.13 -35.16
N GLU A 221 2.98 -16.28 -36.07
CA GLU A 221 1.66 -15.66 -35.94
C GLU A 221 0.51 -16.62 -36.30
N PHE A 222 0.81 -17.71 -36.99
CA PHE A 222 -0.15 -18.68 -37.50
C PHE A 222 -0.04 -20.03 -36.80
N MET A 223 0.43 -20.06 -35.56
CA MET A 223 0.52 -21.29 -34.77
C MET A 223 -0.82 -21.66 -34.14
N ASN A 224 -1.12 -22.96 -34.08
CA ASN A 224 -2.01 -23.50 -33.06
C ASN A 224 -1.27 -23.40 -31.72
N PRO A 225 -1.90 -22.82 -30.68
CA PRO A 225 -1.25 -22.70 -29.38
C PRO A 225 -0.97 -24.10 -28.81
N GLU A 226 0.09 -24.20 -28.00
CA GLU A 226 0.33 -25.37 -27.17
C GLU A 226 -0.86 -25.59 -26.23
N THR A 227 -1.40 -26.82 -26.21
CA THR A 227 -2.52 -27.17 -25.33
C THR A 227 -2.27 -28.45 -24.54
N VAL A 228 -2.90 -28.54 -23.37
CA VAL A 228 -2.89 -29.73 -22.53
C VAL A 228 -4.32 -30.13 -22.15
N SER A 229 -4.51 -31.43 -21.95
CA SER A 229 -5.65 -31.97 -21.21
C SER A 229 -5.12 -32.57 -19.92
N VAL A 230 -5.91 -32.49 -18.85
CA VAL A 230 -5.51 -32.92 -17.51
C VAL A 230 -6.61 -33.72 -16.84
N GLU A 231 -6.20 -34.57 -15.90
CA GLU A 231 -7.06 -35.01 -14.81
C GLU A 231 -6.67 -34.25 -13.53
N TYR A 232 -7.63 -34.00 -12.65
CA TYR A 232 -7.38 -33.18 -11.47
C TYR A 232 -8.35 -33.49 -10.33
N VAL A 233 -7.94 -33.15 -9.12
CA VAL A 233 -8.79 -33.15 -7.91
C VAL A 233 -8.88 -31.73 -7.36
N GLU A 234 -10.00 -31.41 -6.72
CA GLU A 234 -10.20 -30.12 -6.05
C GLU A 234 -10.42 -30.34 -4.55
N LEU A 235 -9.72 -29.57 -3.73
CA LEU A 235 -10.02 -29.44 -2.31
C LEU A 235 -10.57 -28.04 -2.07
N ASP A 236 -11.86 -27.95 -1.76
CA ASP A 236 -12.56 -26.70 -1.48
C ASP A 236 -13.18 -26.75 -0.09
N ALA A 237 -12.82 -25.78 0.76
CA ALA A 237 -13.39 -25.61 2.08
C ALA A 237 -14.93 -25.53 2.07
N ALA A 238 -15.54 -24.93 1.05
CA ALA A 238 -16.99 -24.83 0.94
C ALA A 238 -17.69 -26.20 0.82
N SER A 239 -16.96 -27.22 0.36
CA SER A 239 -17.46 -28.60 0.24
C SER A 239 -17.21 -29.46 1.49
N ILE A 240 -16.43 -28.96 2.47
CA ILE A 240 -16.10 -29.70 3.69
C ILE A 240 -17.34 -29.75 4.60
N SER A 241 -17.79 -30.97 4.89
CA SER A 241 -18.82 -31.21 5.90
C SER A 241 -18.25 -30.98 7.29
N LEU A 242 -18.94 -30.14 8.07
CA LEU A 242 -18.55 -29.82 9.43
C LEU A 242 -19.26 -30.72 10.44
N PRO A 243 -18.60 -31.07 11.56
CA PRO A 243 -19.31 -31.62 12.70
C PRO A 243 -20.32 -30.58 13.23
N GLU A 244 -21.39 -31.06 13.85
CA GLU A 244 -22.34 -30.19 14.53
C GLU A 244 -21.62 -29.47 15.69
N ALA A 245 -21.87 -28.16 15.83
CA ALA A 245 -21.26 -27.38 16.89
C ALA A 245 -21.74 -27.87 18.25
N ASP A 246 -20.81 -28.10 19.17
CA ASP A 246 -21.12 -28.49 20.54
C ASP A 246 -21.62 -27.27 21.33
N ASP A 247 -22.89 -27.30 21.75
CA ASP A 247 -23.53 -26.22 22.51
C ASP A 247 -22.78 -25.91 23.82
N ASP A 248 -22.18 -26.92 24.47
CA ASP A 248 -21.39 -26.71 25.70
C ASP A 248 -20.10 -25.95 25.40
N ALA A 249 -19.44 -26.25 24.27
CA ALA A 249 -18.26 -25.52 23.81
C ALA A 249 -18.61 -24.08 23.39
N LEU A 250 -19.76 -23.87 22.74
CA LEU A 250 -20.24 -22.53 22.39
C LEU A 250 -20.56 -21.69 23.62
N ARG A 251 -21.16 -22.28 24.66
CA ARG A 251 -21.41 -21.60 25.94
C ARG A 251 -20.10 -21.25 26.64
N ALA A 252 -19.13 -22.17 26.67
CA ALA A 252 -17.81 -21.89 27.23
C ALA A 252 -17.08 -20.76 26.48
N HIS A 253 -17.21 -20.70 25.16
CA HIS A 253 -16.65 -19.62 24.35
C HIS A 253 -17.36 -18.28 24.59
N TYR A 254 -18.70 -18.27 24.67
CA TYR A 254 -19.48 -17.10 25.06
C TYR A 254 -19.09 -16.57 26.45
N GLU A 255 -18.90 -17.44 27.43
CA GLU A 255 -18.47 -17.07 28.78
C GLU A 255 -17.05 -16.50 28.78
N ALA A 256 -16.13 -17.09 28.01
CA ALA A 256 -14.76 -16.60 27.87
C ALA A 256 -14.69 -15.21 27.22
N GLU A 257 -15.65 -14.88 26.36
CA GLU A 257 -15.75 -13.60 25.66
C GLU A 257 -16.93 -12.73 26.13
N ILE A 258 -17.42 -12.94 27.35
CA ILE A 258 -18.64 -12.27 27.83
C ILE A 258 -18.56 -10.74 27.77
N GLU A 259 -17.36 -10.18 27.90
CA GLU A 259 -17.10 -8.75 27.79
C GLU A 259 -17.43 -8.20 26.39
N ARG A 260 -17.23 -8.99 25.33
CA ARG A 260 -17.60 -8.64 23.94
C ARG A 260 -19.11 -8.57 23.73
N PHE A 261 -19.86 -9.34 24.52
CA PHE A 261 -21.32 -9.41 24.48
C PHE A 261 -21.98 -8.62 25.62
N SER A 262 -21.23 -7.74 26.28
CA SER A 262 -21.71 -6.92 27.38
C SER A 262 -21.50 -5.44 27.10
N THR A 263 -22.49 -4.62 27.45
CA THR A 263 -22.26 -3.19 27.67
C THR A 263 -21.88 -3.00 29.14
N PRO A 264 -20.79 -2.28 29.43
CA PRO A 264 -20.40 -2.00 30.81
C PRO A 264 -21.37 -1.01 31.47
N GLU A 265 -21.42 -1.02 32.80
CA GLU A 265 -22.15 -0.02 33.57
C GLU A 265 -21.52 1.36 33.37
N GLU A 266 -22.34 2.36 33.04
CA GLU A 266 -21.91 3.75 32.91
C GLU A 266 -22.69 4.65 33.86
N ARG A 267 -22.02 5.67 34.40
CA ARG A 267 -22.61 6.65 35.33
C ARG A 267 -22.47 8.06 34.79
N LEU A 268 -23.59 8.74 34.61
CA LEU A 268 -23.62 10.13 34.15
C LEU A 268 -23.32 11.05 35.33
N ALA A 269 -22.14 11.65 35.35
CA ALA A 269 -21.65 12.41 36.50
C ALA A 269 -21.32 13.86 36.16
N SER A 270 -21.38 14.72 37.18
CA SER A 270 -20.76 16.04 37.19
C SER A 270 -19.89 16.17 38.43
N HIS A 271 -18.88 17.04 38.42
CA HIS A 271 -18.06 17.28 39.60
C HIS A 271 -17.71 18.75 39.85
N ILE A 272 -17.31 19.06 41.08
CA ILE A 272 -16.64 20.31 41.46
C ILE A 272 -15.32 19.92 42.11
N LEU A 273 -14.21 20.30 41.47
CA LEU A 273 -12.86 20.09 42.00
C LEU A 273 -12.41 21.31 42.79
N ILE A 274 -12.15 21.12 44.07
CA ILE A 274 -11.57 22.11 44.97
C ILE A 274 -10.11 21.75 45.23
N GLN A 275 -9.19 22.52 44.65
CA GLN A 275 -7.76 22.32 44.88
C GLN A 275 -7.29 23.08 46.11
N PRO A 276 -6.33 22.51 46.88
CA PRO A 276 -5.62 23.23 47.92
C PRO A 276 -4.68 24.28 47.30
N ASP A 277 -4.48 25.41 48.00
CA ASP A 277 -3.62 26.51 47.53
C ASP A 277 -2.12 26.25 47.83
N GLY A 278 -1.78 25.04 48.26
CA GLY A 278 -0.45 24.56 48.63
C GLY A 278 -0.47 23.10 49.13
N ASP A 279 0.70 22.50 49.33
CA ASP A 279 0.82 21.07 49.70
C ASP A 279 0.87 20.80 51.21
N ASP A 280 0.72 21.84 52.04
CA ASP A 280 0.77 21.71 53.50
C ASP A 280 -0.57 21.33 54.13
N ALA A 281 -0.53 20.91 55.39
CA ALA A 281 -1.71 20.47 56.12
C ALA A 281 -2.73 21.60 56.40
N ASP A 282 -2.31 22.86 56.38
CA ASP A 282 -3.21 24.00 56.55
C ASP A 282 -4.00 24.25 55.25
N ALA A 283 -3.32 24.17 54.10
CA ALA A 283 -3.90 24.29 52.77
C ALA A 283 -4.91 23.15 52.49
N GLN A 284 -4.58 21.91 52.88
CA GLN A 284 -5.51 20.78 52.77
C GLN A 284 -6.76 20.95 53.64
N ARG A 285 -6.60 21.43 54.89
CA ARG A 285 -7.75 21.74 55.77
C ARG A 285 -8.61 22.86 55.22
N ALA A 286 -8.00 23.90 54.65
CA ALA A 286 -8.72 24.99 54.02
C ALA A 286 -9.48 24.54 52.76
N ALA A 287 -8.89 23.65 51.95
CA ALA A 287 -9.55 23.08 50.77
C ALA A 287 -10.75 22.20 51.16
N LEU A 288 -10.62 21.37 52.20
CA LEU A 288 -11.72 20.57 52.73
C LEU A 288 -12.86 21.48 53.23
N ALA A 289 -12.55 22.51 54.03
CA ALA A 289 -13.56 23.45 54.50
C ALA A 289 -14.29 24.16 53.34
N ARG A 290 -13.56 24.56 52.29
CA ARG A 290 -14.15 25.11 51.06
C ARG A 290 -15.06 24.08 50.36
N ALA A 291 -14.64 22.82 50.27
CA ALA A 291 -15.46 21.77 49.69
C ALA A 291 -16.74 21.51 50.51
N GLU A 292 -16.65 21.54 51.84
CA GLU A 292 -17.81 21.42 52.75
C GLU A 292 -18.78 22.61 52.61
N GLU A 293 -18.27 23.83 52.48
CA GLU A 293 -19.08 25.03 52.22
C GLU A 293 -19.82 24.95 50.88
N VAL A 294 -19.14 24.54 49.81
CA VAL A 294 -19.75 24.37 48.49
C VAL A 294 -20.75 23.20 48.49
N LEU A 295 -20.47 22.13 49.24
CA LEU A 295 -21.40 21.01 49.40
C LEU A 295 -22.69 21.44 50.12
N ALA A 296 -22.58 22.26 51.16
CA ALA A 296 -23.74 22.79 51.87
C ALA A 296 -24.62 23.64 50.94
N GLN A 297 -24.02 24.43 50.04
CA GLN A 297 -24.75 25.18 49.01
C GLN A 297 -25.38 24.25 47.98
N ALA A 298 -24.64 23.23 47.52
CA ALA A 298 -25.09 22.28 46.52
C ALA A 298 -26.25 21.39 46.99
N ARG A 299 -26.40 21.18 48.31
CA ARG A 299 -27.49 20.43 48.93
C ARG A 299 -28.71 21.28 49.31
N ALA A 300 -28.67 22.61 49.13
CA ALA A 300 -29.80 23.47 49.43
C ALA A 300 -30.97 23.23 48.44
N ASP A 301 -32.21 23.37 48.90
CA ASP A 301 -33.39 23.22 48.05
C ASP A 301 -33.34 24.21 46.87
N GLY A 302 -33.37 23.70 45.64
CA GLY A 302 -33.31 24.49 44.42
C GLY A 302 -31.90 24.93 43.99
N ALA A 303 -30.83 24.40 44.60
CA ALA A 303 -29.47 24.67 44.20
C ALA A 303 -29.17 24.19 42.76
N ASP A 304 -28.42 25.01 42.01
CA ASP A 304 -27.93 24.67 40.67
C ASP A 304 -26.47 24.23 40.76
N PHE A 305 -26.26 22.91 40.77
CA PHE A 305 -24.91 22.32 40.81
C PHE A 305 -24.02 22.79 39.65
N ALA A 306 -24.59 23.00 38.47
CA ALA A 306 -23.84 23.44 37.29
C ALA A 306 -23.42 24.91 37.41
N ALA A 307 -24.22 25.76 38.06
CA ALA A 307 -23.82 27.13 38.39
C ALA A 307 -22.68 27.14 39.43
N LEU A 308 -22.82 26.37 40.51
CA LEU A 308 -21.77 26.21 41.53
C LEU A 308 -20.48 25.66 40.94
N ALA A 309 -20.57 24.70 40.02
CA ALA A 309 -19.41 24.18 39.33
C ALA A 309 -18.71 25.24 38.48
N ARG A 310 -19.45 26.07 37.72
CA ARG A 310 -18.84 27.18 36.95
C ARG A 310 -18.07 28.16 37.83
N GLU A 311 -18.59 28.41 39.03
CA GLU A 311 -18.03 29.37 39.99
C GLU A 311 -16.84 28.80 40.76
N HIS A 312 -16.94 27.57 41.24
CA HIS A 312 -16.03 27.02 42.25
C HIS A 312 -15.06 25.96 41.74
N THR A 313 -15.36 25.26 40.64
CA THR A 313 -14.48 24.19 40.16
C THR A 313 -13.17 24.76 39.62
N ARG A 314 -12.08 24.07 39.94
CA ARG A 314 -10.75 24.32 39.39
C ARG A 314 -10.42 23.42 38.20
N ASP A 315 -11.29 22.47 37.88
CA ASP A 315 -11.17 21.73 36.62
C ASP A 315 -11.60 22.60 35.43
N LEU A 316 -10.61 23.13 34.70
CA LEU A 316 -10.84 23.97 33.53
C LEU A 316 -11.58 23.25 32.40
N GLY A 317 -11.50 21.91 32.33
CA GLY A 317 -12.09 21.10 31.27
C GLY A 317 -13.61 20.96 31.38
N SER A 318 -14.13 20.82 32.60
CA SER A 318 -15.57 20.70 32.86
C SER A 318 -16.24 22.01 33.29
N ARG A 319 -15.49 23.01 33.77
CA ARG A 319 -16.02 24.27 34.32
C ARG A 319 -17.08 24.95 33.45
N GLU A 320 -16.78 25.23 32.18
CA GLU A 320 -17.72 25.93 31.29
C GLU A 320 -19.03 25.14 31.05
N LYS A 321 -18.95 23.82 31.17
CA LYS A 321 -20.10 22.90 31.07
C LYS A 321 -20.79 22.66 32.41
N GLY A 322 -20.45 23.43 33.45
CA GLY A 322 -21.03 23.25 34.78
C GLY A 322 -20.60 21.95 35.45
N GLY A 323 -19.34 21.55 35.26
CA GLY A 323 -18.78 20.37 35.91
C GLY A 323 -19.15 19.05 35.24
N ASP A 324 -19.83 19.07 34.08
CA ASP A 324 -20.28 17.87 33.38
C ASP A 324 -19.11 17.02 32.84
N LEU A 325 -19.05 15.77 33.28
CA LEU A 325 -18.04 14.78 32.86
C LEU A 325 -18.58 13.78 31.82
N GLY A 326 -19.88 13.80 31.53
CA GLY A 326 -20.54 12.82 30.68
C GLY A 326 -20.71 11.45 31.36
N TRP A 327 -20.89 10.42 30.53
CA TRP A 327 -20.98 9.03 30.95
C TRP A 327 -19.60 8.49 31.28
N LEU A 328 -19.43 7.99 32.50
CA LEU A 328 -18.18 7.46 33.02
C LEU A 328 -18.33 5.96 33.31
N GLY A 329 -17.49 5.15 32.68
CA GLY A 329 -17.31 3.74 33.02
C GLY A 329 -16.22 3.53 34.08
N ARG A 330 -16.07 2.29 34.56
CA ARG A 330 -14.95 1.91 35.43
C ARG A 330 -13.62 2.05 34.69
N GLY A 331 -12.57 2.48 35.39
CA GLY A 331 -11.22 2.71 34.90
C GLY A 331 -11.00 4.07 34.22
N VAL A 332 -12.00 4.97 34.22
CA VAL A 332 -11.92 6.30 33.57
C VAL A 332 -11.41 7.38 34.53
N THR A 333 -11.77 7.31 35.82
CA THR A 333 -11.40 8.27 36.86
C THR A 333 -10.37 7.69 37.83
N ASP A 334 -9.86 8.51 38.76
CA ASP A 334 -9.00 7.99 39.82
C ASP A 334 -9.76 7.02 40.75
N PRO A 335 -9.06 6.12 41.46
CA PRO A 335 -9.71 5.07 42.26
C PRO A 335 -10.65 5.58 43.35
N ALA A 336 -10.32 6.68 44.03
CA ALA A 336 -11.13 7.23 45.11
C ALA A 336 -12.42 7.87 44.58
N PHE A 337 -12.33 8.60 43.48
CA PHE A 337 -13.49 9.13 42.77
C PHE A 337 -14.39 8.01 42.24
N GLU A 338 -13.81 6.98 41.62
CA GLU A 338 -14.57 5.86 41.07
C GLU A 338 -15.32 5.09 42.16
N GLU A 339 -14.65 4.74 43.26
CA GLU A 339 -15.26 3.99 44.35
C GLU A 339 -16.52 4.68 44.87
N VAL A 340 -16.45 6.00 45.08
CA VAL A 340 -17.58 6.80 45.53
C VAL A 340 -18.65 6.90 44.44
N LEU A 341 -18.28 7.27 43.21
CA LEU A 341 -19.22 7.40 42.08
C LEU A 341 -20.03 6.12 41.88
N PHE A 342 -19.39 4.96 41.96
CA PHE A 342 -20.04 3.66 41.76
C PHE A 342 -20.80 3.13 42.99
N SER A 343 -20.64 3.73 44.16
CA SER A 343 -21.48 3.46 45.34
C SER A 343 -22.70 4.38 45.48
N MET A 344 -22.73 5.50 44.74
CA MET A 344 -23.77 6.52 44.85
C MET A 344 -25.11 6.08 44.24
N GLU A 345 -26.20 6.66 44.73
CA GLU A 345 -27.52 6.58 44.11
C GLU A 345 -27.75 7.75 43.14
N PRO A 346 -28.48 7.57 42.03
CA PRO A 346 -28.83 8.66 41.12
C PRO A 346 -29.52 9.82 41.84
N GLY A 347 -29.14 11.05 41.49
CA GLY A 347 -29.64 12.29 42.08
C GLY A 347 -28.90 12.75 43.34
N THR A 348 -27.91 11.99 43.83
CA THR A 348 -27.16 12.34 45.05
C THR A 348 -25.87 13.12 44.77
N ILE A 349 -25.39 13.83 45.80
CA ILE A 349 -24.09 14.51 45.81
C ILE A 349 -23.22 13.91 46.92
N SER A 350 -22.00 13.51 46.57
CA SER A 350 -21.04 12.89 47.48
C SER A 350 -20.59 13.84 48.60
N GLU A 351 -20.04 13.28 49.67
CA GLU A 351 -19.13 14.03 50.54
C GLU A 351 -17.85 14.42 49.78
N PRO A 352 -17.01 15.35 50.30
CA PRO A 352 -15.74 15.68 49.67
C PRO A 352 -14.83 14.45 49.57
N VAL A 353 -14.53 14.03 48.34
CA VAL A 353 -13.66 12.90 48.04
C VAL A 353 -12.26 13.41 47.75
N LEU A 354 -11.27 13.03 48.54
CA LEU A 354 -9.88 13.41 48.27
C LEU A 354 -9.32 12.57 47.12
N GLY A 355 -9.12 13.21 45.97
CA GLY A 355 -8.42 12.67 44.81
C GLY A 355 -7.00 13.22 44.71
N VAL A 356 -6.32 12.87 43.62
CA VAL A 356 -4.93 13.29 43.36
C VAL A 356 -4.81 14.80 43.17
N ASP A 357 -5.86 15.41 42.61
CA ASP A 357 -5.88 16.83 42.24
C ASP A 357 -6.54 17.73 43.29
N GLY A 358 -7.10 17.16 44.37
CA GLY A 358 -7.82 17.89 45.42
C GLY A 358 -9.11 17.21 45.84
N TYR A 359 -10.04 17.98 46.43
CA TYR A 359 -11.32 17.45 46.89
C TYR A 359 -12.39 17.55 45.79
N HIS A 360 -13.03 16.44 45.49
CA HIS A 360 -14.11 16.34 44.52
C HIS A 360 -15.46 16.26 45.21
N LEU A 361 -16.39 17.12 44.81
CA LEU A 361 -17.82 16.93 45.04
C LEU A 361 -18.41 16.31 43.79
N ILE A 362 -19.00 15.13 43.90
CA ILE A 362 -19.50 14.35 42.75
C ILE A 362 -21.02 14.40 42.79
N GLN A 363 -21.65 14.79 41.69
CA GLN A 363 -23.10 14.64 41.49
C GLN A 363 -23.35 13.50 40.51
N LEU A 364 -24.03 12.45 40.97
CA LEU A 364 -24.49 11.38 40.11
C LEU A 364 -25.89 11.74 39.58
N ARG A 365 -26.05 11.84 38.26
CA ARG A 365 -27.33 12.20 37.64
C ARG A 365 -28.10 10.96 37.22
N GLU A 366 -27.45 10.04 36.50
CA GLU A 366 -28.07 8.84 35.97
C GLU A 366 -27.11 7.64 36.05
N VAL A 367 -27.69 6.44 36.12
CA VAL A 367 -26.95 5.17 36.03
C VAL A 367 -27.53 4.39 34.85
N ARG A 368 -26.65 3.94 33.96
CA ARG A 368 -26.95 2.98 32.91
C ARG A 368 -26.37 1.64 33.34
N ALA A 369 -27.24 0.69 33.67
CA ALA A 369 -26.83 -0.63 34.09
C ALA A 369 -26.10 -1.36 32.96
N ALA A 370 -25.16 -2.23 33.34
CA ALA A 370 -24.55 -3.16 32.40
C ALA A 370 -25.63 -4.07 31.80
N THR A 371 -25.61 -4.25 30.48
CA THR A 371 -26.50 -5.21 29.80
C THR A 371 -25.67 -6.29 29.15
N GLN A 372 -26.03 -7.56 29.35
CA GLN A 372 -25.44 -8.68 28.65
C GLN A 372 -26.41 -9.13 27.57
N THR A 373 -25.92 -9.35 26.35
CA THR A 373 -26.69 -9.99 25.30
C THR A 373 -26.74 -11.48 25.60
N PRO A 374 -27.93 -12.07 25.87
CA PRO A 374 -28.03 -13.48 26.24
C PRO A 374 -27.43 -14.41 25.19
N PHE A 375 -26.86 -15.54 25.63
CA PHE A 375 -26.30 -16.57 24.75
C PHE A 375 -27.24 -16.94 23.59
N GLU A 376 -28.53 -17.09 23.86
CA GLU A 376 -29.52 -17.48 22.84
C GLU A 376 -29.65 -16.45 21.70
N GLU A 377 -29.36 -15.18 21.95
CA GLU A 377 -29.38 -14.12 20.92
C GLU A 377 -28.11 -14.12 20.05
N VAL A 378 -26.99 -14.60 20.58
CA VAL A 378 -25.70 -14.65 19.87
C VAL A 378 -25.32 -16.05 19.41
N ARG A 379 -26.11 -17.07 19.74
CA ARG A 379 -25.82 -18.47 19.43
C ARG A 379 -25.59 -18.69 17.95
N GLU A 380 -26.44 -18.15 17.08
CA GLU A 380 -26.29 -18.31 15.61
C GLU A 380 -25.00 -17.67 15.08
N GLN A 381 -24.61 -16.52 15.66
CA GLN A 381 -23.35 -15.87 15.36
C GLN A 381 -22.16 -16.75 15.78
N LEU A 382 -22.18 -17.29 17.00
CA LEU A 382 -21.14 -18.16 17.52
C LEU A 382 -21.02 -19.48 16.73
N VAL A 383 -22.15 -20.04 16.28
CA VAL A 383 -22.18 -21.20 15.38
C VAL A 383 -21.49 -20.87 14.04
N SER A 384 -21.78 -19.71 13.47
CA SER A 384 -21.15 -19.25 12.23
C SER A 384 -19.64 -19.04 12.38
N GLU A 385 -19.22 -18.42 13.48
CA GLU A 385 -17.81 -18.19 13.83
C GLU A 385 -17.07 -19.53 14.01
N TYR A 386 -17.63 -20.44 14.82
CA TYR A 386 -17.11 -21.80 14.98
C TYR A 386 -17.00 -22.53 13.65
N ALA A 387 -18.04 -22.47 12.82
CA ALA A 387 -18.06 -23.12 11.53
C ALA A 387 -16.95 -22.61 10.59
N ASN A 388 -16.65 -21.31 10.63
CA ASN A 388 -15.58 -20.73 9.82
C ASN A 388 -14.20 -21.19 10.29
N VAL A 389 -13.94 -21.13 11.60
CA VAL A 389 -12.68 -21.56 12.20
C VAL A 389 -12.45 -23.05 11.98
N GLU A 390 -13.47 -23.88 12.22
CA GLU A 390 -13.35 -25.33 12.07
C GLU A 390 -13.19 -25.75 10.61
N ARG A 391 -13.85 -25.05 9.67
CA ARG A 391 -13.66 -25.27 8.23
C ARG A 391 -12.24 -24.95 7.79
N GLU A 392 -11.68 -23.84 8.26
CA GLU A 392 -10.31 -23.46 7.94
C GLU A 392 -9.31 -24.47 8.53
N ARG A 393 -9.53 -24.92 9.78
CA ARG A 393 -8.72 -25.96 10.42
C ARG A 393 -8.73 -27.27 9.62
N LEU A 394 -9.92 -27.78 9.28
CA LEU A 394 -10.09 -29.01 8.50
C LEU A 394 -9.55 -28.89 7.07
N PHE A 395 -9.71 -27.72 6.45
CA PHE A 395 -9.12 -27.45 5.14
C PHE A 395 -7.59 -27.55 5.20
N ASN A 396 -6.95 -26.87 6.16
CA ASN A 396 -5.50 -26.89 6.31
C ASN A 396 -4.96 -28.30 6.60
N GLU A 397 -5.66 -29.07 7.45
CA GLU A 397 -5.35 -30.49 7.71
C GLU A 397 -5.39 -31.33 6.43
N ARG A 398 -6.51 -31.26 5.68
CA ARG A 398 -6.66 -31.98 4.41
C ARG A 398 -5.72 -31.50 3.31
N MET A 399 -5.33 -30.23 3.33
CA MET A 399 -4.32 -29.69 2.40
C MET A 399 -2.97 -30.35 2.68
N GLY A 400 -2.57 -30.44 3.96
CA GLY A 400 -1.35 -31.14 4.36
C GLY A 400 -1.34 -32.58 3.84
N GLU A 401 -2.43 -33.32 4.09
CA GLU A 401 -2.58 -34.69 3.59
C GLU A 401 -2.57 -34.77 2.05
N LEU A 402 -3.25 -33.85 1.36
CA LEU A 402 -3.25 -33.75 -0.11
C LEU A 402 -1.82 -33.62 -0.64
N THR A 403 -1.04 -32.73 -0.02
CA THR A 403 0.36 -32.47 -0.38
C THR A 403 1.21 -33.71 -0.17
N ASP A 404 1.15 -34.31 1.02
CA ASP A 404 1.93 -35.51 1.36
C ASP A 404 1.62 -36.68 0.42
N LEU A 405 0.34 -36.90 0.09
CA LEU A 405 -0.10 -37.98 -0.79
C LEU A 405 0.32 -37.76 -2.25
N VAL A 406 0.21 -36.53 -2.74
CA VAL A 406 0.69 -36.16 -4.08
C VAL A 406 2.19 -36.36 -4.21
N PHE A 407 2.97 -36.00 -3.19
CA PHE A 407 4.42 -36.25 -3.17
C PHE A 407 4.78 -37.73 -3.05
N ALA A 408 3.99 -38.52 -2.33
CA ALA A 408 4.22 -39.94 -2.16
C ALA A 408 3.98 -40.73 -3.46
N GLU A 409 2.95 -40.37 -4.23
CA GLU A 409 2.56 -41.05 -5.47
C GLU A 409 2.43 -40.05 -6.65
N PRO A 410 3.55 -39.48 -7.12
CA PRO A 410 3.54 -38.42 -8.13
C PRO A 410 2.97 -38.87 -9.49
N GLY A 411 2.83 -40.18 -9.73
CA GLY A 411 2.32 -40.70 -11.01
C GLY A 411 0.79 -40.81 -11.12
N SER A 412 0.04 -40.61 -10.04
CA SER A 412 -1.42 -40.83 -10.04
C SER A 412 -2.17 -40.05 -8.97
N LEU A 413 -3.35 -39.53 -9.34
CA LEU A 413 -4.29 -38.94 -8.37
C LEU A 413 -5.16 -39.96 -7.64
N ALA A 414 -5.16 -41.24 -8.03
CA ALA A 414 -6.08 -42.24 -7.48
C ALA A 414 -5.92 -42.47 -5.96
N PRO A 415 -4.70 -42.65 -5.41
CA PRO A 415 -4.52 -42.84 -3.97
C PRO A 415 -4.98 -41.62 -3.17
N THR A 416 -4.66 -40.43 -3.67
CA THR A 416 -5.05 -39.16 -3.07
C THR A 416 -6.56 -38.95 -3.07
N ALA A 417 -7.21 -39.23 -4.20
CA ALA A 417 -8.66 -39.15 -4.35
C ALA A 417 -9.39 -40.13 -3.42
N GLU A 418 -8.89 -41.36 -3.29
CA GLU A 418 -9.46 -42.36 -2.38
C GLU A 418 -9.30 -41.97 -0.91
N ALA A 419 -8.10 -41.56 -0.49
CA ALA A 419 -7.81 -41.22 0.90
C ALA A 419 -8.60 -39.99 1.39
N LEU A 420 -8.73 -38.97 0.54
CA LEU A 420 -9.42 -37.71 0.87
C LEU A 420 -10.90 -37.69 0.45
N ASN A 421 -11.39 -38.77 -0.16
CA ASN A 421 -12.73 -38.88 -0.72
C ASN A 421 -13.04 -37.72 -1.71
N LEU A 422 -12.11 -37.47 -2.63
CA LEU A 422 -12.23 -36.47 -3.69
C LEU A 422 -12.59 -37.13 -5.03
N GLU A 423 -13.28 -36.38 -5.89
CA GLU A 423 -13.59 -36.81 -7.25
C GLU A 423 -12.46 -36.44 -8.22
N ILE A 424 -11.98 -37.40 -9.02
CA ILE A 424 -11.07 -37.11 -10.14
C ILE A 424 -11.89 -36.61 -11.31
N LYS A 425 -11.64 -35.36 -11.69
CA LYS A 425 -12.28 -34.68 -12.82
C LYS A 425 -11.32 -34.60 -14.00
N GLN A 426 -11.84 -34.30 -15.18
CA GLN A 426 -11.06 -34.07 -16.39
C GLN A 426 -11.35 -32.68 -16.96
N ALA A 427 -10.33 -32.05 -17.52
CA ALA A 427 -10.45 -30.77 -18.20
C ALA A 427 -9.51 -30.69 -19.41
N GLY A 428 -9.91 -29.90 -20.41
CA GLY A 428 -9.12 -29.62 -21.61
C GLY A 428 -9.78 -30.06 -22.92
N PRO A 429 -9.11 -29.80 -24.07
CA PRO A 429 -7.80 -29.14 -24.16
C PRO A 429 -7.87 -27.64 -23.85
N PHE A 430 -6.88 -27.11 -23.12
CA PHE A 430 -6.74 -25.67 -22.85
C PHE A 430 -5.30 -25.20 -23.09
N SER A 431 -5.11 -23.90 -23.33
CA SER A 431 -3.79 -23.30 -23.61
C SER A 431 -3.28 -22.52 -22.39
N ARG A 432 -2.02 -22.08 -22.40
CA ARG A 432 -1.49 -21.16 -21.38
C ARG A 432 -2.31 -19.87 -21.25
N MET A 433 -2.94 -19.43 -22.34
CA MET A 433 -3.69 -18.16 -22.39
C MET A 433 -5.15 -18.28 -21.95
N ALA A 434 -5.78 -19.43 -22.17
CA ALA A 434 -7.21 -19.61 -21.98
C ALA A 434 -7.54 -21.01 -21.47
N GLY A 435 -8.40 -21.06 -20.44
CA GLY A 435 -8.96 -22.26 -19.84
C GLY A 435 -10.24 -21.91 -19.08
N GLU A 436 -10.98 -22.93 -18.64
CA GLU A 436 -12.27 -22.80 -17.95
C GLU A 436 -12.22 -23.41 -16.54
N GLY A 437 -13.19 -23.05 -15.69
CA GLY A 437 -13.25 -23.56 -14.32
C GLY A 437 -12.00 -23.17 -13.50
N PRO A 438 -11.37 -24.09 -12.77
CA PRO A 438 -10.11 -23.83 -12.06
C PRO A 438 -8.99 -23.32 -12.99
N PHE A 439 -9.01 -23.71 -14.27
CA PHE A 439 -8.03 -23.30 -15.28
C PHE A 439 -8.31 -21.92 -15.87
N ALA A 440 -9.35 -21.21 -15.42
CA ALA A 440 -9.48 -19.77 -15.66
C ALA A 440 -8.39 -18.98 -14.89
N VAL A 441 -7.85 -19.54 -13.80
CA VAL A 441 -6.78 -18.93 -13.00
C VAL A 441 -5.41 -19.15 -13.68
N PRO A 442 -4.62 -18.07 -13.94
CA PRO A 442 -3.34 -18.19 -14.63
C PRO A 442 -2.33 -19.12 -13.94
N SER A 443 -2.20 -19.08 -12.62
CA SER A 443 -1.24 -19.92 -11.87
C SER A 443 -1.54 -21.42 -12.02
N VAL A 444 -2.81 -21.81 -12.08
CA VAL A 444 -3.25 -23.19 -12.30
C VAL A 444 -2.87 -23.65 -13.70
N ARG A 445 -3.03 -22.77 -14.71
CA ARG A 445 -2.56 -23.06 -16.07
C ARG A 445 -1.05 -23.17 -16.10
N ASP A 446 -0.32 -22.22 -15.52
CA ASP A 446 1.15 -22.24 -15.51
C ASP A 446 1.69 -23.55 -14.94
N ALA A 447 1.09 -24.06 -13.86
CA ALA A 447 1.43 -25.35 -13.27
C ALA A 447 1.15 -26.55 -14.20
N ALA A 448 0.03 -26.55 -14.94
CA ALA A 448 -0.27 -27.60 -15.91
C ALA A 448 0.78 -27.72 -17.03
N PHE A 449 1.51 -26.64 -17.29
CA PHE A 449 2.56 -26.58 -18.30
C PHE A 449 3.99 -26.47 -17.70
N ALA A 450 4.14 -26.69 -16.40
CA ALA A 450 5.45 -26.79 -15.75
C ALA A 450 6.16 -28.07 -16.19
N ASP A 451 7.50 -28.09 -16.18
CA ASP A 451 8.27 -29.21 -16.74
C ASP A 451 8.00 -30.53 -16.01
N GLU A 452 7.80 -30.47 -14.69
CA GLU A 452 7.48 -31.62 -13.84
C GLU A 452 6.14 -32.25 -14.23
N VAL A 453 5.13 -31.42 -14.47
CA VAL A 453 3.77 -31.90 -14.81
C VAL A 453 3.71 -32.31 -16.28
N LEU A 454 4.28 -31.50 -17.17
CA LEU A 454 4.17 -31.66 -18.62
C LEU A 454 5.11 -32.72 -19.18
N ARG A 455 6.39 -32.73 -18.77
CA ARG A 455 7.41 -33.64 -19.32
C ARG A 455 7.59 -34.89 -18.47
N GLU A 456 7.54 -34.76 -17.15
CA GLU A 456 7.72 -35.91 -16.24
C GLU A 456 6.39 -36.63 -15.98
N GLY A 457 5.25 -36.01 -16.31
CA GLY A 457 3.92 -36.58 -16.11
C GLY A 457 3.54 -36.69 -14.64
N ALA A 458 4.21 -35.91 -13.78
CA ALA A 458 3.95 -35.89 -12.36
C ALA A 458 2.65 -35.13 -12.05
N VAL A 459 2.04 -35.45 -10.90
CA VAL A 459 0.98 -34.64 -10.32
C VAL A 459 1.59 -33.33 -9.83
N SER A 460 0.94 -32.21 -10.13
CA SER A 460 1.34 -30.88 -9.67
C SER A 460 1.24 -30.78 -8.14
N GLU A 461 2.07 -29.94 -7.54
CA GLU A 461 1.77 -29.45 -6.19
C GLU A 461 0.37 -28.80 -6.16
N PRO A 462 -0.31 -28.76 -5.00
CA PRO A 462 -1.60 -28.10 -4.87
C PRO A 462 -1.50 -26.61 -5.22
N VAL A 463 -2.22 -26.19 -6.26
CA VAL A 463 -2.24 -24.82 -6.75
C VAL A 463 -3.50 -24.11 -6.27
N GLN A 464 -3.35 -22.92 -5.71
CA GLN A 464 -4.47 -22.11 -5.23
C GLN A 464 -5.33 -21.61 -6.41
N VAL A 465 -6.65 -21.84 -6.31
CA VAL A 465 -7.67 -21.30 -7.22
C VAL A 465 -8.40 -20.11 -6.58
N GLY A 466 -8.57 -20.14 -5.25
CA GLY A 466 -9.20 -19.08 -4.46
C GLY A 466 -9.01 -19.31 -2.96
N PRO A 467 -9.57 -18.46 -2.07
CA PRO A 467 -9.46 -18.64 -0.63
C PRO A 467 -9.93 -20.03 -0.19
N ASN A 468 -9.04 -20.80 0.45
CA ASN A 468 -9.29 -22.17 0.88
C ASN A 468 -9.84 -23.10 -0.24
N HIS A 469 -9.36 -22.91 -1.47
CA HIS A 469 -9.65 -23.76 -2.62
C HIS A 469 -8.38 -24.00 -3.45
N VAL A 470 -8.00 -25.26 -3.58
CA VAL A 470 -6.78 -25.70 -4.28
C VAL A 470 -7.07 -26.84 -5.25
N VAL A 471 -6.21 -26.98 -6.26
CA VAL A 471 -6.26 -28.05 -7.27
C VAL A 471 -4.90 -28.71 -7.41
N ALA A 472 -4.89 -30.05 -7.44
CA ALA A 472 -3.74 -30.84 -7.88
C ALA A 472 -4.11 -31.56 -9.18
N MET A 473 -3.22 -31.51 -10.18
CA MET A 473 -3.54 -31.96 -11.53
C MET A 473 -2.40 -32.77 -12.15
N ARG A 474 -2.73 -33.60 -13.14
CA ARG A 474 -1.77 -34.35 -13.94
C ARG A 474 -2.13 -34.24 -15.41
N VAL A 475 -1.15 -33.99 -16.27
CA VAL A 475 -1.36 -33.95 -17.72
C VAL A 475 -1.66 -35.35 -18.24
N THR A 476 -2.73 -35.46 -19.02
CA THR A 476 -3.17 -36.70 -19.67
C THR A 476 -2.92 -36.68 -21.18
N ASP A 477 -2.91 -35.49 -21.80
CA ASP A 477 -2.58 -35.30 -23.21
C ASP A 477 -1.91 -33.94 -23.42
N HIS A 478 -0.96 -33.87 -24.35
CA HIS A 478 -0.21 -32.65 -24.68
C HIS A 478 -0.08 -32.52 -26.19
N VAL A 479 -0.55 -31.38 -26.71
CA VAL A 479 -0.42 -31.01 -28.12
C VAL A 479 0.53 -29.83 -28.22
N ALA A 480 1.73 -30.09 -28.75
CA ALA A 480 2.73 -29.07 -28.98
C ALA A 480 2.22 -28.00 -29.97
N ALA A 481 2.73 -26.77 -29.83
CA ALA A 481 2.45 -25.71 -30.79
C ALA A 481 2.91 -26.13 -32.20
N ALA A 482 2.03 -25.97 -33.18
CA ALA A 482 2.29 -26.34 -34.56
C ALA A 482 1.70 -25.32 -35.52
N PRO A 483 2.33 -25.04 -36.67
CA PRO A 483 1.77 -24.13 -37.65
C PRO A 483 0.40 -24.62 -38.13
N LYS A 484 -0.56 -23.70 -38.22
CA LYS A 484 -1.84 -23.96 -38.88
C LYS A 484 -1.58 -24.28 -40.36
N PRO A 485 -2.34 -25.19 -40.97
CA PRO A 485 -2.26 -25.41 -42.40
C PRO A 485 -2.47 -24.10 -43.17
N LEU A 486 -1.63 -23.83 -44.18
CA LEU A 486 -1.74 -22.61 -45.01
C LEU A 486 -3.17 -22.42 -45.55
N ALA A 487 -3.85 -23.50 -45.93
CA ALA A 487 -5.23 -23.48 -46.41
C ALA A 487 -6.23 -22.88 -45.40
N GLU A 488 -6.00 -23.00 -44.09
CA GLU A 488 -6.88 -22.44 -43.05
C GLU A 488 -6.66 -20.93 -42.85
N VAL A 489 -5.46 -20.43 -43.14
CA VAL A 489 -5.06 -19.02 -42.91
C VAL A 489 -4.91 -18.21 -44.20
N ALA A 490 -5.01 -18.84 -45.37
CA ALA A 490 -4.76 -18.24 -46.67
C ALA A 490 -5.59 -16.97 -46.93
N ASP A 491 -6.88 -16.98 -46.57
CA ASP A 491 -7.76 -15.81 -46.79
C ASP A 491 -7.41 -14.64 -45.86
N SER A 492 -6.97 -14.95 -44.63
CA SER A 492 -6.48 -13.94 -43.67
C SER A 492 -5.18 -13.32 -44.17
N ILE A 493 -4.23 -14.16 -44.62
CA ILE A 493 -2.97 -13.73 -45.21
C ILE A 493 -3.21 -12.88 -46.45
N ARG A 494 -4.09 -13.32 -47.37
CA ARG A 494 -4.45 -12.57 -48.57
C ARG A 494 -4.95 -11.17 -48.20
N SER A 495 -5.85 -11.07 -47.23
CA SER A 495 -6.39 -9.79 -46.75
C SER A 495 -5.30 -8.89 -46.16
N ARG A 496 -4.36 -9.45 -45.38
CA ARG A 496 -3.23 -8.72 -44.81
C ARG A 496 -2.24 -8.25 -45.88
N VAL A 497 -1.89 -9.08 -46.85
CA VAL A 497 -1.01 -8.72 -47.97
C VAL A 497 -1.62 -7.58 -48.80
N ILE A 498 -2.92 -7.67 -49.11
CA ILE A 498 -3.63 -6.60 -49.83
C ILE A 498 -3.64 -5.31 -48.99
N ALA A 499 -3.93 -5.40 -47.68
CA ALA A 499 -3.91 -4.24 -46.79
C ALA A 499 -2.52 -3.59 -46.71
N GLN A 500 -1.46 -4.42 -46.63
CA GLN A 500 -0.07 -3.96 -46.63
C GLN A 500 0.28 -3.25 -47.94
N ARG A 501 -0.07 -3.83 -49.10
CA ARG A 501 0.10 -3.18 -50.41
C ARG A 501 -0.63 -1.84 -50.48
N ARG A 502 -1.87 -1.76 -50.00
CA ARG A 502 -2.64 -0.50 -49.93
C ARG A 502 -1.93 0.53 -49.06
N ALA A 503 -1.45 0.14 -47.89
CA ALA A 503 -0.74 1.02 -46.96
C ALA A 503 0.60 1.52 -47.53
N ASP A 504 1.35 0.64 -48.20
CA ASP A 504 2.62 0.98 -48.84
C ASP A 504 2.41 1.91 -50.03
N ALA A 505 1.45 1.60 -50.91
CA ALA A 505 1.11 2.46 -52.05
C ALA A 505 0.57 3.83 -51.60
N LEU A 506 -0.22 3.88 -50.53
CA LEU A 506 -0.68 5.14 -49.93
C LEU A 506 0.50 5.95 -49.35
N ARG A 507 1.44 5.29 -48.66
CA ARG A 507 2.65 5.92 -48.13
C ARG A 507 3.51 6.51 -49.24
N GLU A 508 3.71 5.77 -50.33
CA GLU A 508 4.45 6.22 -51.52
C GLU A 508 3.75 7.40 -52.21
N ARG A 509 2.42 7.33 -52.39
CA ARG A 509 1.63 8.47 -52.92
C ARG A 509 1.82 9.71 -52.05
N ALA A 510 1.64 9.58 -50.74
CA ALA A 510 1.83 10.67 -49.81
C ALA A 510 3.27 11.20 -49.84
N GLN A 511 4.28 10.35 -50.04
CA GLN A 511 5.68 10.76 -50.20
C GLN A 511 5.89 11.60 -51.46
N GLY A 512 5.37 11.16 -52.61
CA GLY A 512 5.51 11.87 -53.88
C GLY A 512 4.80 13.23 -53.86
N LEU A 513 3.60 13.28 -53.29
CA LEU A 513 2.86 14.53 -53.11
C LEU A 513 3.57 15.46 -52.12
N PHE A 514 4.13 14.94 -51.03
CA PHE A 514 4.92 15.72 -50.09
C PHE A 514 6.19 16.29 -50.73
N ALA A 515 6.93 15.50 -51.52
CA ALA A 515 8.10 15.99 -52.25
C ALA A 515 7.73 17.10 -53.25
N SER A 516 6.54 17.01 -53.87
CA SER A 516 6.02 18.06 -54.75
C SER A 516 5.65 19.33 -53.97
N LEU A 517 5.05 19.19 -52.79
CA LEU A 517 4.76 20.29 -51.87
C LEU A 517 6.06 20.98 -51.43
N GLU A 518 7.10 20.23 -51.04
CA GLU A 518 8.42 20.77 -50.73
C GLU A 518 9.07 21.47 -51.95
N GLY A 519 8.86 20.93 -53.15
CA GLY A 519 9.29 21.51 -54.42
C GLY A 519 8.56 22.80 -54.85
N GLY A 520 7.60 23.28 -54.05
CA GLY A 520 6.92 24.56 -54.25
C GLY A 520 5.54 24.47 -54.89
N ARG A 521 5.02 23.26 -55.15
CA ARG A 521 3.63 23.07 -55.57
C ARG A 521 2.68 23.50 -54.44
N ALA A 522 1.60 24.22 -54.77
CA ALA A 522 0.65 24.68 -53.75
C ALA A 522 -0.19 23.52 -53.20
N LEU A 523 -0.50 23.55 -51.89
CA LEU A 523 -1.34 22.53 -51.24
C LEU A 523 -2.74 22.43 -51.88
N ASP A 524 -3.30 23.55 -52.32
CA ASP A 524 -4.61 23.63 -52.98
C ASP A 524 -4.64 22.90 -54.33
N GLU A 525 -3.52 22.92 -55.06
CA GLU A 525 -3.37 22.15 -56.31
C GLU A 525 -3.28 20.65 -56.04
N ILE A 526 -2.62 20.26 -54.94
CA ILE A 526 -2.55 18.86 -54.49
C ILE A 526 -3.93 18.39 -54.03
N ALA A 527 -4.66 19.21 -53.28
CA ALA A 527 -6.01 18.90 -52.84
C ALA A 527 -6.98 18.72 -54.01
N SER A 528 -6.87 19.57 -55.04
CA SER A 528 -7.64 19.44 -56.27
C SER A 528 -7.33 18.13 -57.02
N GLU A 529 -6.06 17.69 -57.07
CA GLU A 529 -5.68 16.39 -57.65
C GLU A 529 -6.24 15.20 -56.85
N LEU A 530 -6.33 15.35 -55.53
CA LEU A 530 -6.86 14.34 -54.62
C LEU A 530 -8.39 14.30 -54.58
N GLU A 531 -9.08 15.24 -55.24
CA GLU A 531 -10.51 15.50 -55.06
C GLU A 531 -10.88 15.66 -53.58
N ALA A 532 -9.97 16.28 -52.80
CA ALA A 532 -10.09 16.50 -51.37
C ALA A 532 -10.15 18.00 -51.05
N GLU A 533 -10.67 18.34 -49.87
CA GLU A 533 -10.70 19.72 -49.39
C GLU A 533 -9.45 20.02 -48.54
N VAL A 534 -8.94 21.25 -48.64
CA VAL A 534 -7.92 21.75 -47.70
C VAL A 534 -8.63 22.17 -46.42
N GLU A 535 -8.31 21.51 -45.33
CA GLU A 535 -8.81 21.84 -44.00
C GLU A 535 -7.88 22.84 -43.33
N SER A 536 -8.44 23.88 -42.73
CA SER A 536 -7.69 24.92 -42.01
C SER A 536 -8.06 24.89 -40.53
N ALA A 537 -7.04 24.89 -39.67
CA ALA A 537 -7.20 24.88 -38.24
C ALA A 537 -6.38 26.03 -37.65
N GLU A 538 -7.06 26.99 -37.03
CA GLU A 538 -6.46 28.18 -36.42
C GLU A 538 -6.58 28.11 -34.89
N GLY A 539 -5.58 28.63 -34.19
CA GLY A 539 -5.60 28.71 -32.73
C GLY A 539 -5.61 27.33 -32.04
N VAL A 540 -5.13 26.28 -32.70
CA VAL A 540 -5.18 24.91 -32.18
C VAL A 540 -4.27 24.77 -30.98
N THR A 541 -4.82 24.32 -29.85
CA THR A 541 -4.06 24.06 -28.63
C THR A 541 -3.47 22.65 -28.63
N ARG A 542 -2.46 22.40 -27.78
CA ARG A 542 -1.79 21.10 -27.68
C ARG A 542 -2.72 19.95 -27.25
N ALA A 543 -3.81 20.26 -26.56
CA ALA A 543 -4.81 19.31 -26.08
C ALA A 543 -6.04 19.20 -27.01
N ALA A 544 -6.03 19.87 -28.17
CA ALA A 544 -7.14 19.81 -29.11
C ALA A 544 -7.36 18.38 -29.62
N LEU A 545 -8.62 17.95 -29.62
CA LEU A 545 -9.04 16.65 -30.14
C LEU A 545 -9.34 16.70 -31.65
N MET A 546 -9.62 17.89 -32.18
CA MET A 546 -9.90 18.15 -33.59
C MET A 546 -8.67 18.79 -34.26
N PRO A 547 -8.40 18.49 -35.54
CA PRO A 547 -9.08 17.50 -36.38
C PRO A 547 -8.79 16.04 -35.99
N ASP A 548 -7.60 15.75 -35.45
CA ASP A 548 -7.24 14.47 -34.82
C ASP A 548 -6.09 14.67 -33.82
N SER A 549 -6.15 14.01 -32.67
CA SER A 549 -5.16 14.18 -31.59
C SER A 549 -3.72 13.78 -31.96
N ARG A 550 -3.52 12.77 -32.82
CA ARG A 550 -2.19 12.36 -33.29
C ARG A 550 -1.64 13.38 -34.27
N LEU A 551 -2.48 13.87 -35.19
CA LEU A 551 -2.11 14.94 -36.11
C LEU A 551 -1.70 16.21 -35.34
N VAL A 552 -2.50 16.63 -34.36
CA VAL A 552 -2.16 17.76 -33.48
C VAL A 552 -0.82 17.52 -32.77
N GLY A 553 -0.61 16.34 -32.20
CA GLY A 553 0.63 15.96 -31.53
C GLY A 553 1.87 16.10 -32.43
N GLU A 554 1.79 15.62 -33.67
CA GLU A 554 2.87 15.74 -34.65
C GLU A 554 3.08 17.17 -35.11
N VAL A 555 2.01 17.92 -35.37
CA VAL A 555 2.11 19.34 -35.74
C VAL A 555 2.80 20.15 -34.64
N PHE A 556 2.57 19.83 -33.36
CA PHE A 556 3.24 20.48 -32.23
C PHE A 556 4.73 20.13 -32.08
N ARG A 557 5.23 19.09 -32.75
CA ARG A 557 6.66 18.73 -32.84
C ARG A 557 7.40 19.48 -33.94
N LEU A 558 6.68 20.05 -34.90
CA LEU A 558 7.27 20.80 -36.01
C LEU A 558 7.96 22.06 -35.52
N ARG A 559 8.99 22.47 -36.28
CA ARG A 559 9.69 23.74 -36.07
C ARG A 559 8.77 24.91 -36.40
N ARG A 560 9.14 26.11 -35.91
CA ARG A 560 8.44 27.33 -36.30
C ARG A 560 8.66 27.64 -37.79
N PRO A 561 7.65 28.20 -38.47
CA PRO A 561 7.79 28.77 -39.82
C PRO A 561 8.94 29.80 -39.91
N ASP A 562 9.57 29.90 -41.08
CA ASP A 562 10.60 30.91 -41.35
C ASP A 562 9.98 32.11 -42.07
N GLY A 563 9.58 33.13 -41.30
CA GLY A 563 8.83 34.27 -41.81
C GLY A 563 7.48 33.85 -42.38
N GLU A 564 7.25 34.13 -43.67
CA GLU A 564 6.03 33.74 -44.39
C GLU A 564 6.10 32.33 -44.98
N VAL A 565 7.23 31.63 -44.85
CA VAL A 565 7.40 30.28 -45.40
C VAL A 565 6.88 29.25 -44.39
N PRO A 566 5.77 28.53 -44.69
CA PRO A 566 5.21 27.56 -43.77
C PRO A 566 6.16 26.38 -43.55
N THR A 567 6.15 25.82 -42.34
CA THR A 567 6.83 24.53 -42.10
C THR A 567 5.96 23.40 -42.62
N ARG A 568 6.51 22.61 -43.53
CA ARG A 568 5.81 21.51 -44.18
C ARG A 568 6.11 20.19 -43.49
N ALA A 569 5.11 19.34 -43.37
CA ALA A 569 5.28 17.99 -42.87
C ALA A 569 4.32 17.00 -43.52
N ARG A 570 4.73 15.74 -43.54
CA ARG A 570 3.86 14.61 -43.84
C ARG A 570 3.64 13.84 -42.54
N VAL A 571 2.38 13.68 -42.15
CA VAL A 571 1.99 13.07 -40.87
C VAL A 571 1.08 11.87 -41.13
N GLN A 572 1.37 10.72 -40.52
CA GLN A 572 0.44 9.58 -40.52
C GLN A 572 -0.52 9.70 -39.35
N TYR A 573 -1.81 9.59 -39.60
CA TYR A 573 -2.83 9.57 -38.55
C TYR A 573 -4.00 8.68 -39.00
N GLY A 574 -4.47 7.80 -38.11
CA GLY A 574 -5.35 6.69 -38.49
C GLY A 574 -4.75 5.84 -39.63
N ASP A 575 -5.56 5.53 -40.63
CA ASP A 575 -5.17 4.81 -41.85
C ASP A 575 -4.81 5.76 -43.02
N ALA A 576 -4.70 7.07 -42.75
CA ALA A 576 -4.47 8.11 -43.75
C ALA A 576 -3.14 8.85 -43.52
N TRP A 577 -2.79 9.69 -44.50
CA TRP A 577 -1.68 10.63 -44.38
C TRP A 577 -2.18 12.07 -44.55
N ALA A 578 -1.70 12.99 -43.72
CA ALA A 578 -1.89 14.43 -43.92
C ALA A 578 -0.62 15.04 -44.51
N LEU A 579 -0.81 15.90 -45.51
CA LEU A 579 0.21 16.87 -45.90
C LEU A 579 -0.13 18.19 -45.23
N VAL A 580 0.76 18.65 -44.35
CA VAL A 580 0.52 19.79 -43.47
C VAL A 580 1.41 20.97 -43.87
N GLU A 581 0.82 22.16 -43.88
CA GLU A 581 1.52 23.45 -43.88
C GLU A 581 1.21 24.17 -42.57
N LEU A 582 2.17 24.17 -41.65
CA LEU A 582 2.14 24.96 -40.43
C LEU A 582 2.47 26.42 -40.80
N SER A 583 1.50 27.31 -40.67
CA SER A 583 1.62 28.72 -41.07
C SER A 583 2.00 29.62 -39.90
N ALA A 584 1.61 29.29 -38.66
CA ALA A 584 1.98 30.07 -37.49
C ALA A 584 2.15 29.22 -36.23
N VAL A 585 3.13 29.62 -35.41
CA VAL A 585 3.27 29.19 -34.02
C VAL A 585 3.17 30.43 -33.14
N LYS A 586 2.03 30.58 -32.47
CA LYS A 586 1.72 31.70 -31.60
C LYS A 586 1.98 31.28 -30.15
N ASP A 587 2.94 31.94 -29.51
CA ASP A 587 3.16 31.70 -28.09
C ASP A 587 1.96 32.17 -27.28
N GLY A 588 1.69 31.47 -26.18
CA GLY A 588 0.71 31.93 -25.22
C GLY A 588 1.07 33.33 -24.73
N ASP A 589 0.07 34.17 -24.49
CA ASP A 589 0.26 35.50 -23.91
C ASP A 589 0.05 35.43 -22.39
N PRO A 590 1.13 35.47 -21.57
CA PRO A 590 0.98 35.40 -20.12
C PRO A 590 0.23 36.61 -19.54
N ALA A 591 0.14 37.73 -20.26
CA ALA A 591 -0.56 38.93 -19.82
C ALA A 591 -2.09 38.79 -19.91
N THR A 592 -2.60 37.86 -20.72
CA THR A 592 -4.04 37.59 -20.82
C THR A 592 -4.53 36.52 -19.84
N VAL A 593 -3.62 35.85 -19.13
CA VAL A 593 -3.94 34.80 -18.16
C VAL A 593 -4.30 35.44 -16.81
N ASP A 594 -5.43 35.04 -16.22
CA ASP A 594 -5.87 35.55 -14.93
C ASP A 594 -4.93 35.16 -13.77
N ALA A 595 -5.02 35.90 -12.67
CA ALA A 595 -4.15 35.72 -11.51
C ALA A 595 -4.28 34.33 -10.87
N ALA A 596 -5.49 33.77 -10.81
CA ALA A 596 -5.72 32.46 -10.19
C ALA A 596 -5.04 31.34 -10.99
N ARG A 597 -5.14 31.38 -12.32
CA ARG A 597 -4.45 30.44 -13.20
C ARG A 597 -2.92 30.60 -13.12
N ARG A 598 -2.42 31.83 -13.05
CA ARG A 598 -0.98 32.10 -12.86
C ARG A 598 -0.47 31.54 -11.53
N ASP A 599 -1.22 31.72 -10.44
CA ASP A 599 -0.87 31.17 -9.12
C ASP A 599 -0.91 29.64 -9.12
N GLN A 600 -1.87 29.02 -9.81
CA GLN A 600 -1.90 27.57 -9.98
C GLN A 600 -0.63 27.08 -10.69
N VAL A 601 -0.26 27.69 -11.82
CA VAL A 601 0.97 27.33 -12.55
C VAL A 601 2.21 27.52 -11.68
N ARG A 602 2.28 28.62 -10.93
CA ARG A 602 3.39 28.86 -9.99
C ARG A 602 3.49 27.72 -8.97
N ASN A 603 2.38 27.34 -8.35
CA ASN A 603 2.35 26.25 -7.36
C ASN A 603 2.76 24.91 -7.98
N GLU A 604 2.29 24.59 -9.19
CA GLU A 604 2.69 23.37 -9.90
C GLU A 604 4.18 23.34 -10.21
N LEU A 605 4.76 24.46 -10.65
CA LEU A 605 6.18 24.58 -10.92
C LEU A 605 7.00 24.49 -9.62
N GLN A 606 6.56 25.14 -8.55
CA GLN A 606 7.21 25.09 -7.24
C GLN A 606 7.23 23.67 -6.68
N GLN A 607 6.12 22.93 -6.79
CA GLN A 607 6.07 21.53 -6.38
C GLN A 607 7.04 20.67 -7.19
N ARG A 608 7.05 20.80 -8.52
CA ARG A 608 7.97 20.04 -9.38
C ARG A 608 9.43 20.35 -9.12
N LEU A 609 9.78 21.65 -9.03
CA LEU A 609 11.13 22.09 -8.73
C LEU A 609 11.56 21.59 -7.35
N GLY A 610 10.73 21.83 -6.33
CA GLY A 610 11.00 21.40 -4.97
C GLY A 610 11.18 19.89 -4.84
N MET A 611 10.36 19.08 -5.51
CA MET A 611 10.54 17.62 -5.53
C MET A 611 11.88 17.23 -6.13
N GLY A 612 12.28 17.87 -7.24
CA GLY A 612 13.59 17.66 -7.86
C GLY A 612 14.76 18.06 -6.96
N GLU A 613 14.66 19.19 -6.27
CA GLU A 613 15.65 19.66 -5.30
C GLU A 613 15.75 18.74 -4.07
N ALA A 614 14.62 18.25 -3.55
CA ALA A 614 14.60 17.30 -2.44
C ALA A 614 15.21 15.94 -2.84
N GLN A 615 14.96 15.47 -4.06
CA GLN A 615 15.63 14.28 -4.61
C GLN A 615 17.13 14.51 -4.79
N ALA A 616 17.53 15.68 -5.28
CA ALA A 616 18.94 16.05 -5.41
C ALA A 616 19.64 16.15 -4.05
N LEU A 617 18.98 16.69 -3.03
CA LEU A 617 19.46 16.69 -1.64
C LEU A 617 19.69 15.25 -1.16
N LEU A 618 18.69 14.37 -1.30
CA LEU A 618 18.79 12.98 -0.88
C LEU A 618 19.93 12.26 -1.60
N ALA A 619 20.07 12.45 -2.91
CA ALA A 619 21.18 11.89 -3.69
C ALA A 619 22.54 12.42 -3.20
N ALA A 620 22.65 13.72 -2.90
CA ALA A 620 23.87 14.31 -2.35
C ALA A 620 24.20 13.79 -0.94
N LEU A 621 23.19 13.59 -0.09
CA LEU A 621 23.35 12.99 1.25
C LEU A 621 23.77 11.53 1.14
N ARG A 622 23.13 10.72 0.27
CA ARG A 622 23.55 9.33 0.00
C ARG A 622 25.02 9.27 -0.44
N ALA A 623 25.46 10.19 -1.31
CA ALA A 623 26.85 10.23 -1.77
C ALA A 623 27.86 10.60 -0.67
N GLN A 624 27.42 11.33 0.37
CA GLN A 624 28.25 11.74 1.51
C GLN A 624 28.20 10.75 2.69
N THR A 625 27.22 9.84 2.69
CA THR A 625 27.06 8.82 3.72
C THR A 625 27.65 7.51 3.27
N ARG A 626 28.44 6.87 4.15
CA ARG A 626 28.97 5.53 3.87
C ARG A 626 27.82 4.53 3.95
N ILE A 627 27.43 3.97 2.80
CA ILE A 627 26.39 2.94 2.70
C ILE A 627 27.04 1.61 2.34
N VAL A 628 26.78 0.56 3.12
CA VAL A 628 27.20 -0.82 2.85
C VAL A 628 25.96 -1.69 2.83
N ILE A 629 25.71 -2.41 1.73
CA ILE A 629 24.57 -3.31 1.60
C ILE A 629 25.07 -4.75 1.49
N ALA A 630 24.48 -5.65 2.27
CA ALA A 630 24.77 -7.07 2.26
C ALA A 630 23.77 -7.80 1.35
N GLU A 631 24.00 -7.76 0.02
CA GLU A 631 23.09 -8.33 -0.99
C GLU A 631 22.75 -9.81 -0.71
N GLU A 632 23.74 -10.60 -0.30
CA GLU A 632 23.59 -12.03 0.00
C GLU A 632 22.55 -12.31 1.09
N ARG A 633 22.24 -11.33 1.95
CA ARG A 633 21.27 -11.47 3.05
C ARG A 633 19.86 -10.98 2.68
N LEU A 634 19.74 -10.33 1.51
CA LEU A 634 18.49 -9.87 0.91
C LEU A 634 17.78 -11.02 0.16
N GLU A 635 18.57 -11.95 -0.40
CA GLU A 635 18.09 -13.08 -1.23
C GLU A 635 17.77 -14.35 -0.42
N GLN A 636 18.33 -14.54 0.78
CA GLN A 636 18.10 -15.72 1.63
C GLN A 636 16.70 -15.79 2.29
N GLN A 637 15.66 -15.22 1.67
CA GLN A 637 14.30 -15.18 2.23
C GLN A 637 13.23 -15.71 1.27
#